data_AF-A0A849PMX4-F1
#
_entry.id   AF-A0A849PMX4-F1
#
_cell.length_a   1.000
_cell.length_b   1.000
_cell.length_c   1.000
_cell.angle_alpha   90.00
_cell.angle_beta   90.00
_cell.angle_gamma   90.00
#
_symmetry.space_group_name_H-M   'P 1'
#
loop_
_entity.id
_entity.type
_entity.pdbx_description
1 polymer ?
#
loop_
_entity_poly.entity_id
_entity_poly.type
_entity_poly.pdbx_seq_one_letter_code
_entity_poly.pdbx_strand_id
1 'polypeptide(L)'
;MNSTLDVILVNRCNHSDGFQTVLPAKMCVRGLLILMLAAAAVLVVGAGASADIVFIPDNGTLIGVTYNSAESEQDMEDLRSFENWSGKKHSVVVVFQGFSPDGQSPFPRNQLDNLWQNGNTPILTLEPWGSADILDVMNNETLDPYFEEYAQDMKNWTQESWTVGNKTGTRKQLFLRFAHEMNLHGCETCYPWSNRTPESYKAAWRHVHDIFESKNLTSADVQWVWCVNNYDVPYDGYKAEEYYPGDDYVDWVGIDGYNTGESVPNASWDHWGNFTQLFEHMLDRFANHSSISKKPCGIFEIGSSSVVEANVSNGTFNIFTNTNSPTNHYAPSGWMGDWQDIQYEEVTNDSFQEISCGNSSIRVTCHTDPQVENHYIPSGWTGGYIEFSDGYVESVYSGSTSIMVNYSINQPWAGIYWQDPANNRGDMEGGYNLTGAEKLVFAARGESGGEAIKFSMGGAEGDYPDSASAWVEVILKDTWQEYTIDLTGKNLSHIITGFGWSATQSDNPDGCTFYLDDIKYRYEDKNFSIYTDKPAGWAGIYWQSPANNWGNKEGGYNLTCAEKLIFAAKGELGSERVSFMMGGVSGSNSSDTANASTEVNLTDVWKKYVIDLTGKNLSNIITGFGLVASKSDNPDGCTIYLDEIRYENVSVELAVPNNTKKGEWITETYNSIKNHSDIKMVCYFNVDKGGTKYLTGESDWAVFTTPQDNRNNIDDCTFDPNKRIAQYNESVRDEHYIYRFPLYLEDKVVYVDDDFTDDLENHRWDSIQEGINDAGDGYTIFVHNGTYYENVVVNKSLTLKGENRNNTIIDGVGSGEVIRVTANNCVINGFTVRNGGYCGMELYYSSNNTITGNTISSNGRGIYLTNHSSHNTIAKNMILHNRYSGISIFYININNTIIANNISNNGGDGIFLRDYNDNNVIMNNNIVSNNGDGIYLLWSCDYNNITGNTVLNNGMGGIYIKDLGDHNIIMNNNISSNMGDGILLHWGSDRNIITGNTVTNNQNGIVIRYSSDSNIVTNNTVSSNNDTGISLTWVYYWGSSDNNLIYHNNIVNNAKQAYDNGTNSWDNGSVDGGNYWNDHICTGNPSNGSQPYCMDKQGVDHHPFEDMDGWLPQKGDLNSDGYITPADAAIALHLAATGAHNDAADVSGDDSVTSLDALMILQAAAENMEL
;
A
#
# COMPACT_ATOMS: atom_id res chain seq x y z
N MET A 1 -7.32 58.74 -67.31
CA MET A 1 -7.81 59.03 -65.95
C MET A 1 -7.83 57.74 -65.15
N ASN A 2 -7.07 57.54 -64.08
CA ASN A 2 -5.76 58.06 -63.66
C ASN A 2 -5.27 57.07 -62.57
N SER A 3 -4.10 56.45 -62.63
CA SER A 3 -3.14 56.37 -63.73
C SER A 3 -2.23 55.14 -63.58
N THR A 4 -2.17 54.34 -64.65
CA THR A 4 -1.01 53.57 -65.15
C THR A 4 -0.49 52.39 -64.30
N LEU A 5 -0.44 51.16 -64.84
CA LEU A 5 0.58 50.64 -65.79
C LEU A 5 1.98 50.59 -65.13
N ASP A 6 2.78 49.53 -65.27
CA ASP A 6 2.97 48.73 -66.48
C ASP A 6 2.97 47.20 -66.30
N VAL A 7 2.46 46.54 -67.34
CA VAL A 7 2.81 45.17 -67.74
C VAL A 7 3.76 45.31 -68.95
N ILE A 8 4.49 44.24 -69.32
CA ILE A 8 5.21 44.06 -70.61
C ILE A 8 6.37 45.07 -70.87
N LEU A 9 7.37 44.87 -71.75
CA LEU A 9 7.67 43.91 -72.84
C LEU A 9 9.16 43.45 -72.71
N VAL A 10 9.56 42.17 -72.85
CA VAL A 10 9.56 41.26 -74.04
C VAL A 10 10.76 41.46 -74.99
N ASN A 11 11.19 40.34 -75.63
CA ASN A 11 12.13 40.12 -76.77
C ASN A 11 13.48 39.47 -76.37
N ARG A 12 14.04 38.49 -77.11
CA ARG A 12 13.62 37.88 -78.41
C ARG A 12 14.34 36.57 -78.78
N CYS A 13 13.69 35.80 -79.66
CA CYS A 13 14.25 34.86 -80.67
C CYS A 13 14.96 33.58 -80.16
N ASN A 14 14.92 32.43 -80.85
CA ASN A 14 14.19 32.00 -82.07
C ASN A 14 14.07 30.46 -82.13
N HIS A 15 13.15 29.95 -82.96
CA HIS A 15 13.03 28.61 -83.59
C HIS A 15 14.16 27.57 -83.38
N SER A 16 13.93 26.26 -83.20
CA SER A 16 12.69 25.44 -83.13
C SER A 16 13.06 24.06 -82.47
N ASP A 17 12.31 22.95 -82.43
CA ASP A 17 11.15 22.49 -83.23
C ASP A 17 10.25 21.47 -82.46
N GLY A 18 9.45 20.67 -83.17
CA GLY A 18 8.29 19.92 -82.67
C GLY A 18 8.48 18.85 -81.57
N PHE A 19 7.53 18.87 -80.62
CA PHE A 19 6.95 17.70 -79.95
C PHE A 19 5.47 17.96 -79.61
N GLN A 20 4.72 16.93 -79.19
CA GLN A 20 3.25 16.89 -79.27
C GLN A 20 2.47 17.76 -78.25
N THR A 21 1.40 18.37 -78.76
CA THR A 21 0.13 18.82 -78.14
C THR A 21 -0.02 18.90 -76.62
N VAL A 22 -0.29 20.12 -76.14
CA VAL A 22 -0.71 20.44 -74.75
C VAL A 22 -2.18 20.90 -74.72
N LEU A 23 -2.94 20.36 -73.76
CA LEU A 23 -4.26 20.85 -73.30
C LEU A 23 -4.09 22.04 -72.34
N PRO A 24 -5.08 22.94 -72.22
CA PRO A 24 -5.24 23.64 -70.94
C PRO A 24 -6.67 23.75 -70.38
N ALA A 25 -6.72 23.54 -69.06
CA ALA A 25 -7.57 24.20 -68.06
C ALA A 25 -9.08 23.90 -68.01
N LYS A 26 -9.45 23.06 -67.03
CA LYS A 26 -9.90 23.54 -65.70
C LYS A 26 -9.83 22.42 -64.63
N MET A 27 -9.67 22.85 -63.37
CA MET A 27 -9.61 22.04 -62.13
C MET A 27 -8.29 21.30 -61.81
N CYS A 28 -8.07 21.11 -60.50
CA CYS A 28 -6.93 20.45 -59.83
C CYS A 28 -5.52 21.05 -59.96
N VAL A 29 -5.29 22.18 -59.25
CA VAL A 29 -3.99 22.47 -58.61
C VAL A 29 -4.18 22.44 -57.09
N ARG A 30 -4.22 21.22 -56.53
CA ARG A 30 -4.09 20.96 -55.08
C ARG A 30 -3.47 19.59 -54.73
N GLY A 31 -3.09 18.78 -55.73
CA GLY A 31 -2.63 17.39 -55.53
C GLY A 31 -1.20 17.08 -55.99
N LEU A 32 -0.38 18.08 -56.34
CA LEU A 32 0.96 17.87 -56.93
C LEU A 32 2.09 18.69 -56.29
N LEU A 33 1.83 19.33 -55.15
CA LEU A 33 2.87 19.88 -54.27
C LEU A 33 3.16 18.99 -53.05
N ILE A 34 2.36 17.94 -52.85
CA ILE A 34 2.44 17.02 -51.70
C ILE A 34 3.42 15.85 -51.98
N LEU A 35 3.68 15.53 -53.25
CA LEU A 35 4.52 14.39 -53.67
C LEU A 35 6.02 14.69 -53.86
N MET A 36 6.48 15.93 -53.61
CA MET A 36 7.92 16.27 -53.55
C MET A 36 8.44 16.55 -52.13
N LEU A 37 7.59 16.44 -51.10
CA LEU A 37 8.01 16.47 -49.69
C LEU A 37 8.17 15.06 -49.07
N ALA A 38 7.68 14.01 -49.74
CA ALA A 38 7.66 12.64 -49.23
C ALA A 38 8.91 11.78 -49.55
N ALA A 39 9.99 12.38 -50.07
CA ALA A 39 11.17 11.63 -50.58
C ALA A 39 12.52 12.11 -50.01
N ALA A 40 12.52 12.86 -48.90
CA ALA A 40 13.73 13.43 -48.30
C ALA A 40 13.85 13.22 -46.76
N ALA A 41 13.09 12.27 -46.19
CA ALA A 41 13.08 12.00 -44.74
C ALA A 41 13.16 10.49 -44.38
N VAL A 42 13.70 9.65 -45.27
CA VAL A 42 14.06 8.25 -44.97
C VAL A 42 15.57 8.10 -45.07
N LEU A 43 16.31 8.75 -44.15
CA LEU A 43 17.74 8.50 -43.90
C LEU A 43 18.30 9.20 -42.63
N VAL A 44 17.50 9.30 -41.55
CA VAL A 44 18.01 9.49 -40.18
C VAL A 44 17.16 8.64 -39.23
N VAL A 45 17.62 7.43 -38.92
CA VAL A 45 17.18 6.70 -37.73
C VAL A 45 18.39 6.67 -36.81
N GLY A 46 18.45 7.66 -35.91
CA GLY A 46 19.67 7.97 -35.17
C GLY A 46 19.67 9.34 -34.49
N ALA A 47 18.58 9.67 -33.77
CA ALA A 47 18.47 10.66 -32.70
C ALA A 47 17.02 10.60 -32.17
N GLY A 48 16.82 10.73 -30.85
CA GLY A 48 15.50 10.57 -30.23
C GLY A 48 14.52 11.70 -30.56
N ALA A 49 13.22 11.35 -30.66
CA ALA A 49 12.16 12.34 -30.59
C ALA A 49 11.91 12.69 -29.11
N SER A 50 12.06 13.96 -28.76
CA SER A 50 11.79 14.49 -27.42
C SER A 50 10.32 14.22 -27.05
N ALA A 51 10.09 13.54 -25.93
CA ALA A 51 8.78 13.50 -25.30
C ALA A 51 8.63 14.76 -24.45
N ASP A 52 7.86 15.73 -24.92
CA ASP A 52 7.44 16.87 -24.10
C ASP A 52 6.49 16.34 -23.01
N ILE A 53 6.88 16.49 -21.74
CA ILE A 53 6.14 15.95 -20.60
C ILE A 53 4.99 16.91 -20.27
N VAL A 54 3.76 16.43 -20.36
CA VAL A 54 2.58 17.16 -19.86
C VAL A 54 2.33 16.74 -18.41
N PHE A 55 2.39 17.69 -17.47
CA PHE A 55 2.25 17.44 -16.03
C PHE A 55 0.83 17.51 -15.49
N ILE A 56 -0.18 17.72 -16.33
CA ILE A 56 -1.58 17.59 -15.92
C ILE A 56 -1.97 16.13 -16.15
N PRO A 57 -2.19 15.31 -15.10
CA PRO A 57 -2.68 13.96 -15.29
C PRO A 57 -4.14 14.01 -15.76
N ASP A 58 -4.42 13.43 -16.94
CA ASP A 58 -5.79 13.26 -17.44
C ASP A 58 -6.64 12.47 -16.43
N ASN A 59 -6.03 11.46 -15.79
CA ASN A 59 -6.58 10.69 -14.68
C ASN A 59 -5.52 10.46 -13.60
N GLY A 60 -5.93 10.48 -12.33
CA GLY A 60 -5.05 10.33 -11.16
C GLY A 60 -4.50 11.65 -10.61
N THR A 61 -3.63 11.53 -9.60
CA THR A 61 -3.10 12.65 -8.81
C THR A 61 -1.57 12.54 -8.73
N LEU A 62 -0.85 13.63 -9.02
CA LEU A 62 0.59 13.68 -8.80
C LEU A 62 0.90 13.72 -7.30
N ILE A 63 1.73 12.79 -6.84
CA ILE A 63 2.16 12.72 -5.44
C ILE A 63 3.56 13.32 -5.29
N GLY A 64 3.73 14.21 -4.32
CA GLY A 64 4.98 14.90 -4.03
C GLY A 64 5.30 15.02 -2.55
N VAL A 65 6.48 15.58 -2.28
CA VAL A 65 7.02 15.78 -0.93
C VAL A 65 7.84 17.07 -0.90
N THR A 66 8.00 17.68 0.29
CA THR A 66 8.92 18.80 0.48
C THR A 66 10.31 18.32 0.84
N TYR A 67 11.33 18.80 0.11
CA TYR A 67 12.71 18.46 0.38
C TYR A 67 13.64 19.65 0.07
N ASN A 68 14.03 20.38 1.12
CA ASN A 68 14.76 21.65 1.00
C ASN A 68 16.27 21.51 0.85
N SER A 69 16.85 20.34 1.10
CA SER A 69 18.31 20.17 1.25
C SER A 69 19.04 19.70 -0.01
N ALA A 70 18.38 19.44 -1.15
CA ALA A 70 18.93 18.79 -2.36
C ALA A 70 20.12 19.46 -3.11
N GLU A 71 20.99 20.22 -2.44
CA GLU A 71 22.16 20.89 -3.01
C GLU A 71 23.36 19.95 -3.29
N SER A 72 23.49 18.83 -2.58
CA SER A 72 24.55 17.83 -2.79
C SER A 72 24.03 16.42 -3.08
N GLU A 73 24.93 15.53 -3.51
CA GLU A 73 24.61 14.11 -3.76
C GLU A 73 24.16 13.39 -2.47
N GLN A 74 24.71 13.79 -1.31
CA GLN A 74 24.35 13.24 0.00
C GLN A 74 22.90 13.56 0.35
N ASP A 75 22.45 14.79 0.08
CA ASP A 75 21.07 15.21 0.32
C ASP A 75 20.10 14.49 -0.66
N MET A 76 20.58 14.14 -1.85
CA MET A 76 19.80 13.31 -2.79
C MET A 76 19.72 11.84 -2.35
N GLU A 77 20.66 11.33 -1.54
CA GLU A 77 20.53 9.98 -0.94
C GLU A 77 19.36 9.90 0.03
N ASP A 78 19.06 10.95 0.79
CA ASP A 78 17.90 10.99 1.70
C ASP A 78 16.58 10.93 0.92
N LEU A 79 16.41 11.78 -0.10
CA LEU A 79 15.22 11.76 -0.95
C LEU A 79 15.05 10.39 -1.65
N ARG A 80 16.13 9.81 -2.18
CA ARG A 80 16.08 8.48 -2.80
C ARG A 80 15.84 7.37 -1.78
N SER A 81 16.32 7.52 -0.55
CA SER A 81 16.03 6.59 0.56
C SER A 81 14.55 6.65 0.92
N PHE A 82 13.95 7.84 0.94
CA PHE A 82 12.50 8.01 1.12
C PHE A 82 11.66 7.45 -0.05
N GLU A 83 12.09 7.65 -1.30
CA GLU A 83 11.45 7.04 -2.49
C GLU A 83 11.55 5.50 -2.47
N ASN A 84 12.70 4.95 -2.07
CA ASN A 84 12.93 3.52 -1.96
C ASN A 84 12.13 2.90 -0.80
N TRP A 85 12.15 3.55 0.36
CA TRP A 85 11.39 3.16 1.55
C TRP A 85 9.87 3.17 1.32
N SER A 86 9.35 4.19 0.64
CA SER A 86 7.92 4.28 0.31
C SER A 86 7.48 3.40 -0.87
N GLY A 87 8.42 2.71 -1.51
CA GLY A 87 8.19 1.90 -2.71
C GLY A 87 7.67 2.71 -3.92
N LYS A 88 7.76 4.05 -3.87
CA LYS A 88 7.18 4.96 -4.85
C LYS A 88 8.07 6.17 -5.10
N LYS A 89 8.22 6.49 -6.38
CA LYS A 89 8.91 7.69 -6.83
C LYS A 89 8.01 8.91 -6.73
N HIS A 90 8.49 10.00 -6.13
CA HIS A 90 7.72 11.23 -6.01
C HIS A 90 7.75 11.98 -7.34
N SER A 91 6.58 12.33 -7.88
CA SER A 91 6.50 12.97 -9.20
C SER A 91 6.98 14.41 -9.15
N VAL A 92 6.69 15.10 -8.04
CA VAL A 92 7.05 16.49 -7.81
C VAL A 92 7.70 16.67 -6.43
N VAL A 93 8.60 17.65 -6.30
CA VAL A 93 9.28 17.97 -5.04
C VAL A 93 9.22 19.46 -4.79
N VAL A 94 8.71 19.88 -3.63
CA VAL A 94 8.63 21.29 -3.23
C VAL A 94 9.97 21.73 -2.63
N VAL A 95 10.46 22.87 -3.11
CA VAL A 95 11.70 23.53 -2.71
C VAL A 95 11.38 24.96 -2.32
N PHE A 96 11.87 25.44 -1.18
CA PHE A 96 11.68 26.81 -0.72
C PHE A 96 12.92 27.66 -0.97
N GLN A 97 12.76 28.82 -1.57
CA GLN A 97 13.82 29.81 -1.70
C GLN A 97 13.34 31.21 -1.32
N GLY A 98 13.92 31.73 -0.24
CA GLY A 98 13.76 33.13 0.15
C GLY A 98 14.62 34.10 -0.64
N PHE A 99 14.10 35.28 -0.90
CA PHE A 99 14.83 36.45 -1.41
C PHE A 99 14.37 37.71 -0.68
N SER A 100 15.19 38.76 -0.69
CA SER A 100 14.86 40.04 -0.05
C SER A 100 15.59 41.21 -0.69
N PRO A 101 15.22 42.48 -0.39
CA PRO A 101 15.97 43.66 -0.84
C PRO A 101 17.33 43.77 -0.15
N ASP A 102 17.45 43.17 1.03
CA ASP A 102 18.63 43.20 1.90
C ASP A 102 19.60 42.03 1.62
N GLY A 103 19.17 41.03 0.84
CA GLY A 103 19.90 39.81 0.48
C GLY A 103 19.14 38.98 -0.54
N GLN A 104 19.74 38.79 -1.72
CA GLN A 104 19.16 38.11 -2.87
C GLN A 104 19.78 36.72 -3.04
N SER A 105 18.96 35.69 -3.25
CA SER A 105 19.41 34.31 -3.47
C SER A 105 19.50 34.02 -4.96
N PRO A 106 20.60 33.47 -5.49
CA PRO A 106 20.70 33.15 -6.90
C PRO A 106 19.77 31.99 -7.28
N PHE A 107 19.48 31.83 -8.58
CA PHE A 107 18.71 30.70 -9.10
C PHE A 107 19.33 29.35 -8.64
N PRO A 108 18.57 28.44 -8.00
CA PRO A 108 19.12 27.26 -7.29
C PRO A 108 19.45 26.11 -8.25
N ARG A 109 20.29 26.41 -9.26
CA ARG A 109 20.55 25.55 -10.43
C ARG A 109 20.99 24.14 -10.06
N ASN A 110 21.88 23.99 -9.08
CA ASN A 110 22.38 22.68 -8.63
C ASN A 110 21.25 21.81 -8.06
N GLN A 111 20.41 22.39 -7.20
CA GLN A 111 19.29 21.69 -6.57
C GLN A 111 18.26 21.23 -7.60
N LEU A 112 17.94 22.09 -8.57
CA LEU A 112 17.01 21.77 -9.65
C LEU A 112 17.60 20.73 -10.62
N ASP A 113 18.89 20.82 -10.95
CA ASP A 113 19.60 19.81 -11.74
C ASP A 113 19.63 18.44 -11.05
N ASN A 114 19.82 18.40 -9.73
CA ASN A 114 19.83 17.17 -8.92
C ASN A 114 18.44 16.50 -8.91
N LEU A 115 17.38 17.26 -8.63
CA LEU A 115 16.00 16.78 -8.67
C LEU A 115 15.60 16.27 -10.07
N TRP A 116 15.95 17.03 -11.12
CA TRP A 116 15.66 16.64 -12.50
C TRP A 116 16.43 15.39 -12.93
N GLN A 117 17.69 15.24 -12.52
CA GLN A 117 18.50 14.04 -12.77
C GLN A 117 17.98 12.81 -12.01
N ASN A 118 17.46 12.99 -10.79
CA ASN A 118 16.73 11.94 -10.10
C ASN A 118 15.36 11.65 -10.76
N GLY A 119 14.86 12.49 -11.65
CA GLY A 119 13.59 12.30 -12.36
C GLY A 119 12.37 12.83 -11.60
N ASN A 120 12.57 13.75 -10.66
CA ASN A 120 11.50 14.52 -10.01
C ASN A 120 11.30 15.86 -10.74
N THR A 121 10.10 16.43 -10.68
CA THR A 121 9.84 17.78 -11.20
C THR A 121 9.76 18.81 -10.08
N PRO A 122 10.59 19.86 -10.08
CA PRO A 122 10.64 20.79 -8.96
C PRO A 122 9.44 21.75 -8.94
N ILE A 123 8.92 21.99 -7.73
CA ILE A 123 8.00 23.08 -7.39
C ILE A 123 8.81 24.10 -6.58
N LEU A 124 9.31 25.10 -7.28
CA LEU A 124 10.09 26.19 -6.69
C LEU A 124 9.15 27.19 -6.03
N THR A 125 9.16 27.25 -4.70
CA THR A 125 8.42 28.23 -3.89
C THR A 125 9.32 29.43 -3.64
N LEU A 126 8.98 30.58 -4.23
CA LEU A 126 9.80 31.78 -4.20
C LEU A 126 9.21 32.79 -3.20
N GLU A 127 9.90 32.98 -2.08
CA GLU A 127 9.38 33.65 -0.88
C GLU A 127 9.94 35.09 -0.68
N PRO A 128 9.08 36.12 -0.67
CA PRO A 128 9.50 37.52 -0.51
C PRO A 128 9.74 37.92 0.95
N TRP A 129 10.93 37.65 1.48
CA TRP A 129 11.36 38.09 2.81
C TRP A 129 11.94 39.52 2.78
N GLY A 130 12.19 40.11 3.95
CA GLY A 130 12.92 41.39 4.07
C GLY A 130 12.47 42.29 5.21
N SER A 131 13.25 43.35 5.46
CA SER A 131 12.94 44.36 6.49
C SER A 131 12.10 45.54 5.97
N ALA A 132 12.13 45.79 4.66
CA ALA A 132 11.30 46.76 3.95
C ALA A 132 9.96 46.14 3.50
N ASP A 133 9.00 46.97 3.08
CA ASP A 133 7.76 46.49 2.51
C ASP A 133 8.00 45.88 1.12
N ILE A 134 8.13 44.55 1.08
CA ILE A 134 8.63 43.82 -0.08
C ILE A 134 7.75 43.97 -1.33
N LEU A 135 6.42 44.07 -1.17
CA LEU A 135 5.52 44.30 -2.30
C LEU A 135 5.65 45.72 -2.84
N ASP A 136 5.85 46.73 -1.98
CA ASP A 136 6.12 48.10 -2.43
C ASP A 136 7.47 48.20 -3.14
N VAL A 137 8.49 47.45 -2.70
CA VAL A 137 9.80 47.40 -3.38
C VAL A 137 9.67 46.80 -4.79
N MET A 138 8.85 45.76 -4.97
CA MET A 138 8.52 45.20 -6.29
C MET A 138 7.72 46.16 -7.16
N ASN A 139 6.64 46.71 -6.61
CA ASN A 139 5.73 47.62 -7.33
C ASN A 139 6.40 48.95 -7.73
N ASN A 140 7.58 49.27 -7.17
CA ASN A 140 8.44 50.38 -7.58
C ASN A 140 9.68 49.93 -8.38
N GLU A 141 9.59 48.80 -9.09
CA GLU A 141 10.58 48.30 -10.07
C GLU A 141 12.00 48.08 -9.51
N THR A 142 12.16 47.99 -8.18
CA THR A 142 13.48 48.04 -7.52
C THR A 142 14.18 46.67 -7.51
N LEU A 143 13.42 45.58 -7.65
CA LEU A 143 13.95 44.21 -7.76
C LEU A 143 13.97 43.68 -9.20
N ASP A 144 13.62 44.50 -10.19
CA ASP A 144 13.55 44.10 -11.60
C ASP A 144 14.89 43.55 -12.12
N PRO A 145 16.07 44.15 -11.83
CA PRO A 145 17.35 43.57 -12.26
C PRO A 145 17.58 42.16 -11.72
N TYR A 146 17.11 41.87 -10.51
CA TYR A 146 17.21 40.55 -9.88
C TYR A 146 16.28 39.55 -10.58
N PHE A 147 15.01 39.89 -10.78
CA PHE A 147 14.07 39.02 -11.48
C PHE A 147 14.43 38.83 -12.97
N GLU A 148 15.01 39.84 -13.62
CA GLU A 148 15.51 39.74 -14.99
C GLU A 148 16.67 38.74 -15.12
N GLU A 149 17.63 38.75 -14.17
CA GLU A 149 18.75 37.80 -14.12
C GLU A 149 18.25 36.40 -13.77
N TYR A 150 17.39 36.29 -12.76
CA TYR A 150 16.79 35.03 -12.30
C TYR A 150 15.96 34.33 -13.38
N ALA A 151 15.11 35.08 -14.09
CA ALA A 151 14.33 34.55 -15.21
C ALA A 151 15.20 34.16 -16.41
N GLN A 152 16.33 34.86 -16.63
CA GLN A 152 17.29 34.51 -17.68
C GLN A 152 18.03 33.20 -17.35
N ASP A 153 18.43 32.98 -16.10
CA ASP A 153 19.05 31.74 -15.66
C ASP A 153 18.06 30.56 -15.65
N MET A 154 16.83 30.78 -15.20
CA MET A 154 15.75 29.80 -15.31
C MET A 154 15.52 29.38 -16.76
N LYS A 155 15.50 30.34 -17.69
CA LYS A 155 15.39 30.05 -19.13
C LYS A 155 16.58 29.27 -19.68
N ASN A 156 17.80 29.62 -19.27
CA ASN A 156 18.98 28.89 -19.68
C ASN A 156 18.84 27.41 -19.24
N TRP A 157 18.44 27.18 -17.99
CA TRP A 157 18.25 25.85 -17.42
C TRP A 157 17.11 25.04 -18.07
N THR A 158 15.94 25.64 -18.33
CA THR A 158 14.82 24.95 -18.98
C THR A 158 15.10 24.60 -20.45
N GLN A 159 16.06 25.26 -21.09
CA GLN A 159 16.45 25.00 -22.49
C GLN A 159 17.69 24.09 -22.63
N GLU A 160 18.23 23.58 -21.52
CA GLU A 160 19.33 22.61 -21.53
C GLU A 160 18.86 21.21 -21.94
N SER A 161 19.64 20.58 -22.81
CA SER A 161 19.46 19.16 -23.12
C SER A 161 19.93 18.28 -21.98
N TRP A 162 19.18 17.23 -21.68
CA TRP A 162 19.40 16.34 -20.54
C TRP A 162 19.33 14.87 -20.94
N THR A 163 19.87 14.00 -20.09
CA THR A 163 19.80 12.54 -20.23
C THR A 163 19.64 11.91 -18.85
N VAL A 164 18.60 11.11 -18.66
CA VAL A 164 18.30 10.40 -17.40
C VAL A 164 17.96 8.96 -17.75
N GLY A 165 18.83 8.03 -17.35
CA GLY A 165 18.80 6.65 -17.83
C GLY A 165 18.81 6.59 -19.37
N ASN A 166 17.83 5.90 -19.95
CA ASN A 166 17.66 5.79 -21.41
C ASN A 166 16.82 6.92 -22.04
N LYS A 167 16.39 7.92 -21.26
CA LYS A 167 15.57 9.05 -21.76
C LYS A 167 16.45 10.27 -22.02
N THR A 168 16.24 10.93 -23.15
CA THR A 168 16.90 12.19 -23.52
C THR A 168 15.86 13.24 -23.89
N GLY A 169 16.00 14.47 -23.42
CA GLY A 169 15.12 15.58 -23.78
C GLY A 169 15.91 16.86 -24.04
N THR A 170 15.31 17.80 -24.75
CA THR A 170 15.90 19.12 -25.07
C THR A 170 15.29 20.26 -24.26
N ARG A 171 14.44 19.93 -23.28
CA ARG A 171 13.67 20.89 -22.47
C ARG A 171 13.41 20.33 -21.07
N LYS A 172 13.62 21.14 -20.04
CA LYS A 172 13.20 20.88 -18.65
C LYS A 172 12.01 21.80 -18.30
N GLN A 173 11.20 21.41 -17.34
CA GLN A 173 10.04 22.19 -16.88
C GLN A 173 10.00 22.24 -15.35
N LEU A 174 9.42 23.30 -14.78
CA LEU A 174 9.21 23.44 -13.34
C LEU A 174 7.89 24.13 -13.03
N PHE A 175 7.43 23.99 -11.78
CA PHE A 175 6.35 24.79 -11.22
C PHE A 175 6.95 25.94 -10.40
N LEU A 176 6.39 27.15 -10.54
CA LEU A 176 6.80 28.33 -9.77
C LEU A 176 5.64 28.79 -8.89
N ARG A 177 5.80 28.63 -7.57
CA ARG A 177 4.83 29.03 -6.54
C ARG A 177 5.32 30.31 -5.87
N PHE A 178 4.82 31.46 -6.31
CA PHE A 178 5.28 32.76 -5.81
C PHE A 178 4.42 33.23 -4.64
N ALA A 179 5.05 33.60 -3.51
CA ALA A 179 4.38 34.26 -2.37
C ALA A 179 3.03 33.62 -1.96
N HIS A 180 3.08 32.37 -1.50
CA HIS A 180 1.92 31.55 -1.07
C HIS A 180 1.28 32.05 0.24
N GLU A 181 0.13 31.49 0.63
CA GLU A 181 -0.62 31.85 1.85
C GLU A 181 -0.90 33.37 2.02
N MET A 182 -1.12 34.08 0.91
CA MET A 182 -1.31 35.54 0.93
C MET A 182 -2.60 36.01 1.63
N ASN A 183 -3.57 35.10 1.82
CA ASN A 183 -4.86 35.36 2.49
C ASN A 183 -4.81 35.37 4.03
N LEU A 184 -3.62 35.25 4.63
CA LEU A 184 -3.38 35.40 6.07
C LEU A 184 -3.24 36.88 6.49
N HIS A 185 -4.16 37.75 6.05
CA HIS A 185 -4.11 39.19 6.28
C HIS A 185 -4.25 39.54 7.78
N GLY A 186 -3.60 40.63 8.23
CA GLY A 186 -3.65 41.06 9.63
C GLY A 186 -2.92 40.15 10.64
N CYS A 187 -2.38 39.01 10.21
CA CYS A 187 -1.55 38.16 11.07
C CYS A 187 -0.14 38.76 11.24
N GLU A 188 0.09 39.51 12.33
CA GLU A 188 1.37 40.17 12.63
C GLU A 188 2.57 39.21 12.79
N THR A 189 2.32 37.89 12.91
CA THR A 189 3.35 36.86 13.07
C THR A 189 3.48 35.89 11.90
N CYS A 190 2.63 36.00 10.87
CA CYS A 190 2.69 35.17 9.66
C CYS A 190 3.73 35.74 8.67
N TYR A 191 3.68 35.29 7.41
CA TYR A 191 4.59 35.74 6.37
C TYR A 191 4.51 37.26 6.11
N PRO A 192 5.65 37.95 5.87
CA PRO A 192 5.69 39.41 5.67
C PRO A 192 4.77 39.94 4.55
N TRP A 193 4.51 39.12 3.53
CA TRP A 193 3.70 39.46 2.36
C TRP A 193 2.20 39.22 2.54
N SER A 194 1.76 38.27 3.38
CA SER A 194 0.34 37.97 3.61
C SER A 194 -0.40 39.12 4.28
N ASN A 195 0.30 39.93 5.08
CA ASN A 195 -0.28 41.13 5.71
C ASN A 195 -0.37 42.33 4.74
N ARG A 196 -0.87 42.13 3.51
CA ARG A 196 -1.04 43.16 2.45
C ARG A 196 -2.39 43.04 1.74
N THR A 197 -2.78 44.05 0.97
CA THR A 197 -4.11 44.08 0.32
C THR A 197 -4.10 43.28 -0.98
N PRO A 198 -5.28 42.82 -1.46
CA PRO A 198 -5.38 42.13 -2.74
C PRO A 198 -4.79 42.93 -3.92
N GLU A 199 -4.93 44.25 -3.93
CA GLU A 199 -4.43 45.11 -5.01
C GLU A 199 -2.91 45.10 -5.10
N SER A 200 -2.20 45.27 -3.97
CA SER A 200 -0.73 45.32 -4.00
C SER A 200 -0.10 43.95 -4.25
N TYR A 201 -0.75 42.88 -3.80
CA TYR A 201 -0.38 41.50 -4.15
C TYR A 201 -0.54 41.21 -5.64
N LYS A 202 -1.72 41.50 -6.22
CA LYS A 202 -1.98 41.28 -7.65
C LYS A 202 -1.08 42.13 -8.54
N ALA A 203 -0.73 43.36 -8.13
CA ALA A 203 0.24 44.18 -8.85
C ALA A 203 1.63 43.52 -8.86
N ALA A 204 2.13 43.10 -7.69
CA ALA A 204 3.45 42.48 -7.56
C ALA A 204 3.52 41.13 -8.30
N TRP A 205 2.50 40.28 -8.20
CA TRP A 205 2.42 39.01 -8.93
C TRP A 205 2.55 39.21 -10.44
N ARG A 206 1.69 40.08 -11.01
CA ARG A 206 1.65 40.33 -12.45
C ARG A 206 2.97 40.93 -12.94
N HIS A 207 3.56 41.85 -12.17
CA HIS A 207 4.85 42.44 -12.50
C HIS A 207 5.97 41.40 -12.59
N VAL A 208 6.09 40.50 -11.61
CA VAL A 208 7.10 39.42 -11.65
C VAL A 208 6.80 38.43 -12.78
N HIS A 209 5.52 38.09 -13.03
CA HIS A 209 5.11 37.26 -14.17
C HIS A 209 5.52 37.88 -15.51
N ASP A 210 5.21 39.16 -15.74
CA ASP A 210 5.52 39.89 -16.97
C ASP A 210 7.03 39.94 -17.24
N ILE A 211 7.87 40.05 -16.20
CA ILE A 211 9.33 39.96 -16.33
C ILE A 211 9.76 38.59 -16.85
N PHE A 212 9.21 37.49 -16.32
CA PHE A 212 9.54 36.14 -16.74
C PHE A 212 9.04 35.84 -18.16
N GLU A 213 7.81 36.26 -18.49
CA GLU A 213 7.26 36.16 -19.85
C GLU A 213 8.10 36.98 -20.85
N SER A 214 8.60 38.16 -20.46
CA SER A 214 9.48 38.98 -21.32
C SER A 214 10.77 38.27 -21.74
N LYS A 215 11.26 37.32 -20.93
CA LYS A 215 12.41 36.47 -21.29
C LYS A 215 12.03 35.38 -22.29
N ASN A 216 10.75 35.19 -22.61
CA ASN A 216 10.17 34.08 -23.38
C ASN A 216 10.27 32.74 -22.63
N LEU A 217 10.01 32.77 -21.32
CA LEU A 217 9.56 31.58 -20.59
C LEU A 217 8.07 31.39 -20.89
N THR A 218 7.69 30.21 -21.36
CA THR A 218 6.30 29.87 -21.68
C THR A 218 5.73 28.91 -20.63
N SER A 219 4.42 28.65 -20.67
CA SER A 219 3.77 27.66 -19.79
C SER A 219 4.36 26.24 -19.94
N ALA A 220 5.03 25.93 -21.04
CA ALA A 220 5.75 24.67 -21.25
C ALA A 220 7.22 24.69 -20.74
N ASP A 221 7.68 25.79 -20.15
CA ASP A 221 8.94 25.91 -19.40
C ASP A 221 8.66 26.08 -17.89
N VAL A 222 7.66 26.90 -17.54
CA VAL A 222 7.30 27.27 -16.17
C VAL A 222 5.79 27.29 -16.03
N GLN A 223 5.24 26.57 -15.04
CA GLN A 223 3.82 26.59 -14.68
C GLN A 223 3.61 27.43 -13.41
N TRP A 224 2.79 28.47 -13.46
CA TRP A 224 2.54 29.37 -12.33
C TRP A 224 1.49 28.82 -11.36
N VAL A 225 1.88 28.66 -10.09
CA VAL A 225 1.05 28.08 -9.02
C VAL A 225 0.62 29.15 -8.02
N TRP A 226 -0.66 29.53 -8.03
CA TRP A 226 -1.25 30.45 -7.06
C TRP A 226 -1.85 29.69 -5.87
N CYS A 227 -1.27 29.86 -4.68
CA CYS A 227 -1.54 28.99 -3.53
C CYS A 227 -1.96 29.74 -2.27
N VAL A 228 -3.06 29.32 -1.64
CA VAL A 228 -3.73 30.00 -0.51
C VAL A 228 -3.71 29.11 0.73
N ASN A 229 -3.78 29.70 1.93
CA ASN A 229 -4.06 28.92 3.14
C ASN A 229 -5.54 28.51 3.19
N ASN A 230 -5.85 27.34 3.79
CA ASN A 230 -7.19 26.77 3.87
C ASN A 230 -8.25 27.63 4.61
N TYR A 231 -7.85 28.68 5.34
CA TYR A 231 -8.75 29.69 5.89
C TYR A 231 -8.25 31.13 5.66
N ASP A 232 -9.18 32.09 5.62
CA ASP A 232 -8.83 33.52 5.57
C ASP A 232 -8.56 34.06 6.98
N VAL A 233 -7.57 34.93 7.13
CA VAL A 233 -7.34 35.70 8.37
C VAL A 233 -7.45 37.20 8.07
N PRO A 234 -8.09 38.00 8.96
CA PRO A 234 -9.13 37.54 9.87
C PRO A 234 -10.32 36.97 9.06
N TYR A 235 -11.15 36.14 9.68
CA TYR A 235 -12.27 35.47 8.99
C TYR A 235 -13.29 36.44 8.35
N ASP A 236 -13.37 37.68 8.82
CA ASP A 236 -14.21 38.77 8.27
C ASP A 236 -13.43 39.77 7.36
N GLY A 237 -12.15 39.49 7.08
CA GLY A 237 -11.29 40.27 6.20
C GLY A 237 -11.40 39.92 4.71
N TYR A 238 -10.37 40.29 3.95
CA TYR A 238 -10.24 39.98 2.52
C TYR A 238 -10.31 38.47 2.27
N LYS A 239 -10.92 38.10 1.15
CA LYS A 239 -11.12 36.71 0.75
C LYS A 239 -10.03 36.26 -0.21
N ALA A 240 -9.59 35.01 -0.07
CA ALA A 240 -8.61 34.37 -0.94
C ALA A 240 -8.81 34.71 -2.43
N GLU A 241 -10.03 34.59 -2.95
CA GLU A 241 -10.38 34.85 -4.36
C GLU A 241 -10.17 36.32 -4.77
N GLU A 242 -10.20 37.27 -3.83
CA GLU A 242 -9.88 38.68 -4.11
C GLU A 242 -8.41 38.85 -4.49
N TYR A 243 -7.50 38.02 -3.97
CA TYR A 243 -6.07 38.02 -4.30
C TYR A 243 -5.77 37.36 -5.66
N TYR A 244 -6.76 36.75 -6.34
CA TYR A 244 -6.55 36.02 -7.59
C TYR A 244 -5.99 36.94 -8.71
N PRO A 245 -4.79 36.66 -9.25
CA PRO A 245 -4.16 37.50 -10.28
C PRO A 245 -4.89 37.49 -11.64
N GLY A 246 -5.72 36.49 -11.92
CA GLY A 246 -6.50 36.36 -13.15
C GLY A 246 -6.05 35.19 -14.02
N ASP A 247 -6.93 34.76 -14.92
CA ASP A 247 -6.78 33.52 -15.71
C ASP A 247 -5.52 33.49 -16.60
N ASP A 248 -5.03 34.65 -17.04
CA ASP A 248 -3.85 34.77 -17.91
C ASP A 248 -2.51 34.68 -17.14
N TYR A 249 -2.53 34.72 -15.81
CA TYR A 249 -1.35 34.85 -14.94
C TYR A 249 -1.13 33.64 -13.99
N VAL A 250 -1.98 32.62 -14.11
CA VAL A 250 -2.04 31.47 -13.19
C VAL A 250 -2.35 30.22 -13.99
N ASP A 251 -1.47 29.21 -13.97
CA ASP A 251 -1.71 27.92 -14.58
C ASP A 251 -2.42 26.96 -13.61
N TRP A 252 -2.00 26.97 -12.33
CA TRP A 252 -2.48 26.07 -11.27
C TRP A 252 -2.96 26.85 -10.04
N VAL A 253 -3.95 26.30 -9.35
CA VAL A 253 -4.45 26.84 -8.08
C VAL A 253 -4.19 25.86 -6.94
N GLY A 254 -3.90 26.37 -5.75
CA GLY A 254 -3.40 25.57 -4.64
C GLY A 254 -4.00 25.92 -3.28
N ILE A 255 -4.08 24.92 -2.40
CA ILE A 255 -4.49 25.08 -1.00
C ILE A 255 -3.44 24.45 -0.09
N ASP A 256 -3.05 25.19 0.96
CA ASP A 256 -2.12 24.79 2.00
C ASP A 256 -2.89 24.66 3.32
N GLY A 257 -2.67 23.59 4.11
CA GLY A 257 -3.47 23.31 5.31
C GLY A 257 -2.89 22.24 6.22
N TYR A 258 -2.98 22.47 7.53
CA TYR A 258 -2.21 21.72 8.54
C TYR A 258 -3.09 21.20 9.68
N ASN A 259 -2.87 19.95 10.12
CA ASN A 259 -3.58 19.32 11.24
C ASN A 259 -2.68 19.24 12.48
N THR A 260 -2.63 20.32 13.25
CA THR A 260 -1.71 20.52 14.37
C THR A 260 -2.14 19.86 15.69
N GLY A 261 -3.35 19.29 15.76
CA GLY A 261 -3.69 18.28 16.76
C GLY A 261 -3.62 18.71 18.24
N GLU A 262 -3.95 19.98 18.55
CA GLU A 262 -3.88 20.58 19.91
C GLU A 262 -2.45 20.83 20.44
N SER A 263 -1.43 20.75 19.57
CA SER A 263 -0.02 21.05 19.90
C SER A 263 0.26 22.49 20.36
N VAL A 264 -0.69 23.42 20.19
CA VAL A 264 -0.62 24.84 20.60
C VAL A 264 -1.53 25.09 21.82
N PRO A 265 -0.99 25.12 23.05
CA PRO A 265 -1.79 25.21 24.26
C PRO A 265 -2.64 26.50 24.30
N ASN A 266 -3.96 26.32 24.49
CA ASN A 266 -4.98 27.39 24.55
C ASN A 266 -5.29 28.08 23.21
N ALA A 267 -4.85 27.56 22.07
CA ALA A 267 -5.32 28.02 20.76
C ALA A 267 -6.70 27.44 20.46
N SER A 268 -7.76 28.27 20.47
CA SER A 268 -9.12 27.82 20.14
C SER A 268 -9.33 27.44 18.66
N TRP A 269 -8.30 27.56 17.84
CA TRP A 269 -8.26 27.15 16.44
C TRP A 269 -7.48 25.84 16.23
N ASP A 270 -6.66 25.42 17.19
CA ASP A 270 -5.88 24.19 17.10
C ASP A 270 -6.65 23.02 17.71
N HIS A 271 -6.97 22.04 16.87
CA HIS A 271 -7.73 20.86 17.22
C HIS A 271 -7.45 19.75 16.20
N TRP A 272 -7.68 18.49 16.58
CA TRP A 272 -7.75 17.40 15.61
C TRP A 272 -8.99 17.56 14.72
N GLY A 273 -8.77 17.72 13.42
CA GLY A 273 -9.84 17.73 12.41
C GLY A 273 -9.57 16.74 11.28
N ASN A 274 -10.61 16.33 10.56
CA ASN A 274 -10.46 15.48 9.38
C ASN A 274 -10.25 16.27 8.08
N PHE A 275 -9.96 15.57 6.98
CA PHE A 275 -9.74 16.19 5.66
C PHE A 275 -10.88 17.13 5.27
N THR A 276 -12.13 16.67 5.40
CA THR A 276 -13.33 17.47 5.12
C THR A 276 -13.35 18.75 5.95
N GLN A 277 -13.17 18.65 7.28
CA GLN A 277 -13.16 19.79 8.20
C GLN A 277 -12.03 20.80 7.90
N LEU A 278 -10.89 20.35 7.36
CA LEU A 278 -9.76 21.21 7.03
C LEU A 278 -9.89 21.85 5.64
N PHE A 279 -10.33 21.12 4.61
CA PHE A 279 -10.18 21.54 3.21
C PHE A 279 -11.50 21.81 2.47
N GLU A 280 -12.62 21.18 2.85
CA GLU A 280 -13.89 21.25 2.10
C GLU A 280 -14.35 22.70 1.87
N HIS A 281 -14.31 23.53 2.91
CA HIS A 281 -14.72 24.94 2.82
C HIS A 281 -13.95 25.76 1.76
N MET A 282 -12.65 25.51 1.56
CA MET A 282 -11.86 26.24 0.56
C MET A 282 -11.95 25.58 -0.83
N LEU A 283 -12.06 24.25 -0.89
CA LEU A 283 -12.34 23.51 -2.12
C LEU A 283 -13.70 23.93 -2.73
N ASP A 284 -14.75 24.02 -1.92
CA ASP A 284 -16.07 24.51 -2.34
C ASP A 284 -15.99 25.93 -2.91
N ARG A 285 -15.21 26.81 -2.29
CA ARG A 285 -15.01 28.19 -2.77
C ARG A 285 -14.29 28.21 -4.12
N PHE A 286 -13.26 27.39 -4.29
CA PHE A 286 -12.56 27.24 -5.56
C PHE A 286 -13.49 26.68 -6.66
N ALA A 287 -14.28 25.64 -6.35
CA ALA A 287 -15.25 25.03 -7.27
C ALA A 287 -16.38 25.99 -7.69
N ASN A 288 -16.85 26.84 -6.77
CA ASN A 288 -17.90 27.82 -7.04
C ASN A 288 -17.40 29.10 -7.74
N HIS A 289 -16.10 29.39 -7.75
CA HIS A 289 -15.54 30.59 -8.38
C HIS A 289 -15.26 30.38 -9.88
N SER A 290 -15.93 31.17 -10.73
CA SER A 290 -16.09 30.93 -12.18
C SER A 290 -14.82 30.96 -13.05
N SER A 291 -13.68 31.36 -12.49
CA SER A 291 -12.35 31.30 -13.12
C SER A 291 -11.47 30.21 -12.49
N ILE A 292 -11.45 30.14 -11.15
CA ILE A 292 -10.60 29.21 -10.38
C ILE A 292 -11.00 27.76 -10.65
N SER A 293 -12.30 27.46 -10.76
CA SER A 293 -12.83 26.11 -11.03
C SER A 293 -12.45 25.51 -12.39
N LYS A 294 -11.79 26.29 -13.27
CA LYS A 294 -11.26 25.82 -14.57
C LYS A 294 -9.78 25.47 -14.52
N LYS A 295 -9.09 25.73 -13.40
CA LYS A 295 -7.66 25.51 -13.22
C LYS A 295 -7.46 24.17 -12.49
N PRO A 296 -6.42 23.39 -12.83
CA PRO A 296 -6.05 22.21 -12.04
C PRO A 296 -5.73 22.64 -10.60
N CYS A 297 -6.32 21.93 -9.64
CA CYS A 297 -6.14 22.20 -8.22
C CYS A 297 -5.10 21.25 -7.60
N GLY A 298 -4.29 21.75 -6.68
CA GLY A 298 -3.42 20.93 -5.84
C GLY A 298 -3.51 21.28 -4.36
N ILE A 299 -3.14 20.32 -3.51
CA ILE A 299 -2.86 20.57 -2.09
C ILE A 299 -1.34 20.62 -1.95
N PHE A 300 -0.79 21.83 -1.85
CA PHE A 300 0.66 22.03 -1.99
C PHE A 300 1.40 21.94 -0.66
N GLU A 301 0.75 22.20 0.47
CA GLU A 301 1.26 21.87 1.80
C GLU A 301 0.21 21.14 2.64
N ILE A 302 0.50 19.90 3.05
CA ILE A 302 -0.33 19.15 3.99
C ILE A 302 0.53 18.33 4.97
N GLY A 303 0.27 18.47 6.27
CA GLY A 303 1.01 17.76 7.31
C GLY A 303 0.32 17.74 8.66
N SER A 304 0.76 16.86 9.56
CA SER A 304 0.19 16.65 10.89
C SER A 304 1.22 16.29 11.95
N SER A 305 0.97 16.76 13.18
CA SER A 305 1.86 16.59 14.34
C SER A 305 1.78 15.21 14.98
N SER A 306 2.83 14.82 15.69
CA SER A 306 2.96 13.59 16.50
C SER A 306 2.82 13.83 18.01
N VAL A 307 2.60 15.08 18.45
CA VAL A 307 2.65 15.47 19.87
C VAL A 307 1.58 14.78 20.73
N VAL A 308 2.03 14.24 21.85
CA VAL A 308 1.23 13.62 22.92
C VAL A 308 1.08 14.57 24.10
N GLU A 309 -0.06 14.50 24.80
CA GLU A 309 -0.10 14.97 26.18
C GLU A 309 0.90 14.19 27.07
N ALA A 310 1.50 14.88 28.03
CA ALA A 310 2.42 14.26 28.97
C ALA A 310 1.69 13.39 30.01
N ASN A 311 1.99 12.07 30.07
CA ASN A 311 2.27 11.26 31.27
C ASN A 311 2.20 9.74 30.99
N VAL A 312 3.33 9.03 31.04
CA VAL A 312 3.49 7.54 30.97
C VAL A 312 2.45 6.81 31.86
N SER A 313 1.79 5.68 31.48
CA SER A 313 2.41 4.43 31.02
C SER A 313 1.45 3.34 30.50
N ASN A 314 2.01 2.31 29.85
CA ASN A 314 1.91 0.85 30.16
C ASN A 314 2.42 0.12 28.90
N GLY A 315 3.57 -0.54 28.95
CA GLY A 315 4.12 -1.20 27.77
C GLY A 315 5.36 -2.04 28.07
N THR A 316 5.45 -3.18 27.41
CA THR A 316 6.60 -4.08 27.41
C THR A 316 7.63 -3.55 26.40
N PHE A 317 8.89 -3.38 26.81
CA PHE A 317 9.95 -2.84 25.95
C PHE A 317 10.81 -3.99 25.42
N ASN A 318 10.75 -4.26 24.12
CA ASN A 318 11.37 -5.45 23.52
C ASN A 318 12.84 -5.21 23.10
N ILE A 319 13.73 -6.12 23.47
CA ILE A 319 15.12 -6.15 23.02
C ILE A 319 15.23 -7.03 21.77
N PHE A 320 14.68 -8.24 21.83
CA PHE A 320 14.61 -9.18 20.70
C PHE A 320 13.31 -10.02 20.78
N THR A 321 12.59 -10.10 19.66
CA THR A 321 11.34 -10.87 19.51
C THR A 321 11.25 -11.65 18.18
N ASN A 322 11.81 -11.10 17.10
CA ASN A 322 11.95 -11.78 15.81
C ASN A 322 12.95 -10.99 14.94
N THR A 323 13.63 -11.63 13.98
CA THR A 323 14.46 -10.99 12.94
C THR A 323 13.79 -9.77 12.30
N ASN A 324 12.54 -9.93 11.86
CA ASN A 324 11.80 -8.91 11.10
C ASN A 324 10.91 -8.03 12.00
N SER A 325 11.08 -8.10 13.33
CA SER A 325 10.30 -7.29 14.27
C SER A 325 10.81 -5.85 14.27
N PRO A 326 9.98 -4.85 13.87
CA PRO A 326 10.36 -3.44 13.98
C PRO A 326 10.40 -2.95 15.44
N THR A 327 10.09 -3.81 16.42
CA THR A 327 10.05 -3.47 17.86
C THR A 327 11.28 -3.92 18.63
N ASN A 328 12.30 -4.50 17.97
CA ASN A 328 13.58 -4.82 18.62
C ASN A 328 14.39 -3.52 18.80
N HIS A 329 14.47 -3.00 20.04
CA HIS A 329 15.08 -1.69 20.29
C HIS A 329 16.62 -1.69 20.43
N TYR A 330 17.26 -2.84 20.55
CA TYR A 330 18.73 -2.95 20.63
C TYR A 330 19.25 -3.92 19.57
N ALA A 331 20.43 -3.63 19.01
CA ALA A 331 21.05 -4.48 17.98
C ALA A 331 22.24 -5.28 18.54
N PRO A 332 22.37 -6.60 18.22
CA PRO A 332 23.57 -7.37 18.54
C PRO A 332 24.74 -6.74 17.80
N SER A 333 25.62 -6.08 18.55
CA SER A 333 26.65 -5.22 17.94
C SER A 333 27.87 -5.01 18.82
N GLY A 334 27.76 -5.18 20.14
CA GLY A 334 28.92 -5.22 21.01
C GLY A 334 29.49 -6.63 21.10
N TRP A 335 30.79 -6.77 20.83
CA TRP A 335 31.55 -8.02 20.93
C TRP A 335 32.73 -7.82 21.89
N MET A 336 32.94 -8.75 22.84
CA MET A 336 34.05 -8.70 23.81
C MET A 336 34.62 -10.08 24.14
N GLY A 337 35.86 -10.10 24.65
CA GLY A 337 36.59 -11.33 24.94
C GLY A 337 37.04 -12.01 23.66
N ASP A 338 36.99 -13.34 23.63
CA ASP A 338 37.38 -14.19 22.51
C ASP A 338 36.25 -14.26 21.45
N TRP A 339 35.69 -13.10 21.09
CA TRP A 339 34.45 -12.99 20.32
C TRP A 339 34.52 -13.56 18.90
N GLN A 340 35.73 -13.74 18.35
CA GLN A 340 35.96 -14.40 17.06
C GLN A 340 35.59 -15.89 17.08
N ASP A 341 35.46 -16.48 18.27
CA ASP A 341 34.96 -17.83 18.47
C ASP A 341 33.41 -17.88 18.53
N ILE A 342 32.71 -16.74 18.48
CA ILE A 342 31.24 -16.67 18.49
C ILE A 342 30.69 -16.65 17.07
N GLN A 343 29.93 -17.68 16.71
CA GLN A 343 28.99 -17.64 15.60
C GLN A 343 27.60 -17.26 16.12
N TYR A 344 26.96 -16.29 15.44
CA TYR A 344 25.59 -15.86 15.68
C TYR A 344 24.79 -16.08 14.39
N GLU A 345 23.71 -16.84 14.48
CA GLU A 345 22.80 -17.08 13.36
C GLU A 345 21.35 -17.11 13.84
N GLU A 346 20.41 -16.78 12.96
CA GLU A 346 18.98 -16.80 13.26
C GLU A 346 18.35 -18.05 12.64
N VAL A 347 17.58 -18.78 13.44
CA VAL A 347 17.04 -20.10 13.08
C VAL A 347 15.54 -19.99 12.86
N THR A 348 15.07 -20.33 11.66
CA THR A 348 13.65 -20.26 11.25
C THR A 348 12.99 -21.64 11.12
N ASN A 349 11.65 -21.63 11.15
CA ASN A 349 10.76 -22.79 11.33
C ASN A 349 10.92 -23.99 10.35
N ASP A 350 11.63 -23.85 9.23
CA ASP A 350 11.83 -24.97 8.28
C ASP A 350 12.84 -26.03 8.77
N SER A 351 13.55 -25.77 9.88
CA SER A 351 14.64 -26.62 10.40
C SER A 351 14.49 -27.11 11.84
N PHE A 352 13.66 -26.45 12.67
CA PHE A 352 13.43 -26.81 14.07
C PHE A 352 11.95 -26.68 14.44
N GLN A 353 11.34 -27.72 15.00
CA GLN A 353 9.91 -27.73 15.39
C GLN A 353 9.61 -27.06 16.74
N GLU A 354 10.59 -26.43 17.39
CA GLU A 354 10.47 -25.88 18.76
C GLU A 354 11.26 -24.56 18.92
N ILE A 355 10.65 -23.45 18.47
CA ILE A 355 11.05 -22.06 18.79
C ILE A 355 10.21 -21.60 20.00
N SER A 356 10.74 -20.71 20.87
CA SER A 356 10.02 -20.35 22.11
C SER A 356 8.85 -19.39 21.88
N CYS A 357 8.96 -18.49 20.90
CA CYS A 357 7.85 -17.69 20.38
C CYS A 357 8.04 -17.32 18.90
N GLY A 358 6.94 -17.22 18.14
CA GLY A 358 6.98 -16.79 16.75
C GLY A 358 7.76 -17.70 15.78
N ASN A 359 8.42 -17.09 14.78
CA ASN A 359 9.00 -17.80 13.62
C ASN A 359 10.55 -17.89 13.61
N SER A 360 11.24 -17.29 14.58
CA SER A 360 12.72 -17.23 14.61
C SER A 360 13.26 -17.21 16.04
N SER A 361 14.37 -17.91 16.30
CA SER A 361 15.18 -17.71 17.51
C SER A 361 16.63 -17.40 17.15
N ILE A 362 17.37 -16.81 18.10
CA ILE A 362 18.81 -16.63 17.97
C ILE A 362 19.50 -17.93 18.37
N ARG A 363 20.48 -18.38 17.58
CA ARG A 363 21.46 -19.40 17.95
C ARG A 363 22.84 -18.76 18.07
N VAL A 364 23.46 -18.91 19.23
CA VAL A 364 24.83 -18.47 19.52
C VAL A 364 25.68 -19.71 19.76
N THR A 365 26.66 -19.97 18.89
CA THR A 365 27.64 -21.05 19.08
C THR A 365 28.99 -20.45 19.43
N CYS A 366 29.48 -20.74 20.63
CA CYS A 366 30.83 -20.39 21.06
C CYS A 366 31.77 -21.58 20.87
N HIS A 367 32.67 -21.48 19.89
CA HIS A 367 33.72 -22.46 19.61
C HIS A 367 34.86 -22.37 20.64
N THR A 368 35.79 -23.32 20.59
CA THR A 368 36.98 -23.34 21.45
C THR A 368 38.29 -23.11 20.71
N ASP A 369 38.22 -22.94 19.40
CA ASP A 369 39.34 -22.84 18.46
C ASP A 369 38.96 -21.78 17.40
N PRO A 370 39.87 -20.84 17.06
CA PRO A 370 39.51 -19.65 16.30
C PRO A 370 39.20 -19.96 14.84
N GLN A 371 37.94 -19.74 14.44
CA GLN A 371 37.57 -19.74 13.03
C GLN A 371 37.91 -18.39 12.41
N VAL A 372 38.79 -18.40 11.41
CA VAL A 372 39.07 -17.22 10.58
C VAL A 372 37.89 -17.07 9.61
N GLU A 373 36.98 -16.14 9.90
CA GLU A 373 35.80 -15.87 9.06
C GLU A 373 36.17 -15.42 7.63
N ASN A 374 35.19 -15.47 6.73
CA ASN A 374 35.40 -15.23 5.31
C ASN A 374 35.69 -13.75 5.00
N HIS A 375 36.97 -13.43 4.82
CA HIS A 375 37.42 -12.08 4.54
C HIS A 375 37.59 -11.71 3.04
N TYR A 376 37.27 -12.60 2.09
CA TYR A 376 37.57 -12.38 0.67
C TYR A 376 36.33 -12.15 -0.21
N ILE A 377 36.36 -11.16 -1.11
CA ILE A 377 35.20 -10.72 -1.91
C ILE A 377 35.37 -11.11 -3.40
N PRO A 378 34.37 -11.74 -4.06
CA PRO A 378 34.42 -12.03 -5.50
C PRO A 378 34.53 -10.75 -6.31
N SER A 379 35.70 -10.51 -6.89
CA SER A 379 36.03 -9.20 -7.50
C SER A 379 37.10 -9.26 -8.58
N GLY A 380 37.95 -10.29 -8.61
CA GLY A 380 38.94 -10.49 -9.66
C GLY A 380 38.35 -11.09 -10.93
N TRP A 381 37.47 -10.37 -11.62
CA TRP A 381 36.85 -10.82 -12.87
C TRP A 381 37.86 -10.88 -14.03
N THR A 382 37.88 -11.98 -14.79
CA THR A 382 38.82 -12.20 -15.89
C THR A 382 38.21 -12.99 -17.06
N GLY A 383 38.62 -12.65 -18.29
CA GLY A 383 38.28 -13.38 -19.51
C GLY A 383 36.89 -13.07 -20.07
N GLY A 384 36.11 -14.12 -20.38
CA GLY A 384 34.85 -14.06 -21.12
C GLY A 384 33.63 -13.56 -20.35
N TYR A 385 32.47 -13.69 -20.98
CA TYR A 385 31.18 -13.41 -20.34
C TYR A 385 30.88 -14.52 -19.33
N ILE A 386 30.66 -14.12 -18.08
CA ILE A 386 30.33 -14.99 -16.96
C ILE A 386 29.00 -14.49 -16.39
N GLU A 387 28.04 -15.38 -16.26
CA GLU A 387 26.86 -15.20 -15.44
C GLU A 387 27.15 -15.86 -14.08
N PHE A 388 26.89 -15.12 -12.99
CA PHE A 388 27.28 -15.48 -11.63
C PHE A 388 26.15 -15.14 -10.66
N SER A 389 25.83 -16.06 -9.77
CA SER A 389 24.89 -15.85 -8.67
C SER A 389 25.47 -16.50 -7.42
N ASP A 390 25.65 -15.73 -6.34
CA ASP A 390 26.16 -16.18 -5.04
C ASP A 390 25.04 -16.60 -4.05
N GLY A 391 23.77 -16.40 -4.44
CA GLY A 391 22.57 -16.76 -3.67
C GLY A 391 21.68 -17.80 -4.37
N TYR A 392 22.24 -18.75 -5.11
CA TYR A 392 21.49 -19.70 -5.94
C TYR A 392 20.86 -20.83 -5.10
N VAL A 393 19.53 -20.90 -5.08
CA VAL A 393 18.74 -21.76 -4.18
C VAL A 393 18.36 -23.14 -4.73
N GLU A 394 18.45 -23.39 -6.04
CA GLU A 394 17.86 -24.61 -6.65
C GLU A 394 18.75 -25.86 -6.54
N SER A 395 20.07 -25.68 -6.37
CA SER A 395 21.03 -26.78 -6.20
C SER A 395 22.06 -26.41 -5.14
N VAL A 396 21.78 -26.73 -3.87
CA VAL A 396 22.63 -26.42 -2.71
C VAL A 396 23.34 -27.69 -2.21
N TYR A 397 24.54 -27.56 -1.63
CA TYR A 397 25.26 -28.66 -0.95
C TYR A 397 25.06 -28.59 0.57
N SER A 398 25.12 -27.38 1.14
CA SER A 398 24.97 -27.10 2.57
C SER A 398 24.34 -25.73 2.80
N GLY A 399 23.52 -25.59 3.84
CA GLY A 399 22.81 -24.34 4.10
C GLY A 399 21.63 -24.11 3.14
N SER A 400 21.33 -22.85 2.84
CA SER A 400 20.15 -22.42 2.08
C SER A 400 20.45 -21.88 0.66
N THR A 401 21.73 -21.63 0.33
CA THR A 401 22.16 -21.04 -0.94
C THR A 401 23.51 -21.60 -1.37
N SER A 402 23.76 -21.61 -2.68
CA SER A 402 25.03 -21.98 -3.31
C SER A 402 25.48 -20.92 -4.31
N ILE A 403 26.68 -21.06 -4.86
CA ILE A 403 27.17 -20.22 -5.96
C ILE A 403 26.95 -20.94 -7.29
N MET A 404 26.21 -20.32 -8.22
CA MET A 404 26.08 -20.76 -9.61
C MET A 404 26.97 -19.93 -10.53
N VAL A 405 27.64 -20.60 -11.46
CA VAL A 405 28.54 -20.00 -12.46
C VAL A 405 28.22 -20.57 -13.85
N ASN A 406 27.97 -19.69 -14.82
CA ASN A 406 27.81 -20.04 -16.24
C ASN A 406 28.83 -19.28 -17.10
N TYR A 407 29.71 -20.03 -17.79
CA TYR A 407 30.72 -19.51 -18.72
C TYR A 407 30.30 -19.74 -20.17
N SER A 408 30.17 -18.63 -20.92
CA SER A 408 29.87 -18.63 -22.36
C SER A 408 31.13 -18.41 -23.22
N ILE A 409 31.25 -19.18 -24.31
CA ILE A 409 32.42 -19.28 -25.22
C ILE A 409 32.77 -18.03 -26.07
N ASN A 410 32.33 -16.84 -25.65
CA ASN A 410 32.59 -15.57 -26.33
C ASN A 410 34.07 -15.11 -26.23
N GLN A 411 34.87 -15.74 -25.36
CA GLN A 411 36.33 -15.58 -25.23
C GLN A 411 36.96 -16.94 -24.91
N PRO A 412 38.25 -17.17 -25.23
CA PRO A 412 38.90 -18.49 -25.10
C PRO A 412 39.12 -18.97 -23.64
N TRP A 413 38.88 -18.12 -22.64
CA TRP A 413 38.90 -18.48 -21.22
C TRP A 413 38.11 -17.48 -20.38
N ALA A 414 37.76 -17.84 -19.14
CA ALA A 414 37.12 -17.00 -18.14
C ALA A 414 37.51 -17.43 -16.72
N GLY A 415 37.33 -16.56 -15.72
CA GLY A 415 37.56 -16.87 -14.30
C GLY A 415 37.21 -15.74 -13.33
N ILE A 416 36.94 -16.09 -12.08
CA ILE A 416 36.67 -15.16 -10.96
C ILE A 416 37.63 -15.48 -9.83
N TYR A 417 38.15 -14.42 -9.20
CA TYR A 417 38.94 -14.50 -7.96
C TYR A 417 38.26 -13.74 -6.81
N TRP A 418 38.32 -14.33 -5.62
CA TRP A 418 37.93 -13.73 -4.34
C TRP A 418 39.19 -13.07 -3.76
N GLN A 419 39.12 -11.76 -3.54
CA GLN A 419 40.30 -10.93 -3.28
C GLN A 419 40.08 -9.99 -2.10
N ASP A 420 41.18 -9.59 -1.44
CA ASP A 420 41.19 -8.55 -0.40
C ASP A 420 42.30 -7.49 -0.60
N PRO A 421 41.95 -6.18 -0.54
CA PRO A 421 40.60 -5.66 -0.77
C PRO A 421 40.08 -6.03 -2.16
N ALA A 422 38.79 -5.78 -2.41
CA ALA A 422 38.16 -6.12 -3.68
C ALA A 422 38.93 -5.54 -4.91
N ASN A 423 39.10 -6.37 -5.94
CA ASN A 423 39.85 -6.10 -7.19
C ASN A 423 41.39 -6.02 -7.06
N ASN A 424 41.96 -6.24 -5.88
CA ASN A 424 43.42 -6.15 -5.66
C ASN A 424 44.18 -7.26 -6.44
N ARG A 425 45.04 -6.89 -7.41
CA ARG A 425 45.91 -7.85 -8.12
C ARG A 425 47.35 -7.85 -7.58
N GLY A 426 47.52 -7.36 -6.36
CA GLY A 426 48.79 -7.10 -5.70
C GLY A 426 49.29 -5.67 -5.90
N ASP A 427 48.50 -4.79 -6.48
CA ASP A 427 48.78 -3.36 -6.65
C ASP A 427 48.42 -2.54 -5.40
N MET A 428 47.69 -3.11 -4.45
CA MET A 428 47.29 -2.48 -3.20
C MET A 428 47.71 -3.31 -1.97
N GLU A 429 47.97 -2.63 -0.85
CA GLU A 429 48.22 -3.27 0.44
C GLU A 429 46.91 -3.89 0.97
N GLY A 430 46.94 -5.19 1.32
CA GLY A 430 45.78 -5.97 1.75
C GLY A 430 46.11 -7.46 1.83
N GLY A 431 45.12 -8.31 2.08
CA GLY A 431 45.29 -9.76 2.14
C GLY A 431 45.74 -10.29 3.51
N TYR A 432 45.37 -11.55 3.77
CA TYR A 432 45.41 -12.16 5.10
C TYR A 432 46.58 -13.11 5.31
N ASN A 433 46.97 -13.26 6.57
CA ASN A 433 47.94 -14.25 7.00
C ASN A 433 47.23 -15.57 7.32
N LEU A 434 47.26 -16.51 6.38
CA LEU A 434 46.68 -17.84 6.50
C LEU A 434 47.70 -18.89 6.97
N THR A 435 48.81 -18.47 7.57
CA THR A 435 49.89 -19.37 8.03
C THR A 435 49.36 -20.41 9.01
N GLY A 436 49.50 -21.68 8.64
CA GLY A 436 49.00 -22.83 9.40
C GLY A 436 47.92 -23.63 8.67
N ALA A 437 47.28 -23.06 7.64
CA ALA A 437 46.32 -23.80 6.83
C ALA A 437 47.05 -24.90 6.02
N GLU A 438 46.62 -26.14 6.19
CA GLU A 438 47.18 -27.28 5.43
C GLU A 438 46.39 -27.57 4.16
N LYS A 439 45.11 -27.16 4.12
CA LYS A 439 44.18 -27.45 3.01
C LYS A 439 43.22 -26.30 2.79
N LEU A 440 42.87 -26.08 1.53
CA LEU A 440 41.68 -25.33 1.12
C LEU A 440 40.69 -26.33 0.52
N VAL A 441 39.48 -26.35 1.04
CA VAL A 441 38.43 -27.34 0.77
C VAL A 441 37.17 -26.65 0.29
N PHE A 442 36.46 -27.25 -0.65
CA PHE A 442 35.22 -26.71 -1.22
C PHE A 442 34.40 -27.84 -1.85
N ALA A 443 33.08 -27.67 -1.92
CA ALA A 443 32.20 -28.55 -2.69
C ALA A 443 32.00 -27.99 -4.10
N ALA A 444 31.94 -28.87 -5.10
CA ALA A 444 31.59 -28.49 -6.47
C ALA A 444 30.81 -29.57 -7.22
N ARG A 445 29.95 -29.17 -8.16
CA ARG A 445 29.36 -30.02 -9.19
C ARG A 445 29.20 -29.28 -10.51
N GLY A 446 29.18 -30.02 -11.61
CA GLY A 446 28.74 -29.54 -12.90
C GLY A 446 27.22 -29.65 -13.05
N GLU A 447 26.69 -28.97 -14.06
CA GLU A 447 25.28 -29.09 -14.45
C GLU A 447 25.01 -30.40 -15.20
N SER A 448 25.87 -30.75 -16.17
CA SER A 448 25.76 -31.97 -16.98
C SER A 448 26.79 -33.04 -16.61
N GLY A 449 27.91 -32.65 -15.96
CA GLY A 449 29.01 -33.54 -15.65
C GLY A 449 29.98 -33.70 -16.84
N GLY A 450 31.28 -33.50 -16.58
CA GLY A 450 32.34 -33.47 -17.58
C GLY A 450 33.00 -32.10 -17.76
N GLU A 451 32.47 -31.05 -17.11
CA GLU A 451 33.00 -29.69 -17.10
C GLU A 451 34.40 -29.66 -16.46
N ALA A 452 35.37 -29.09 -17.16
CA ALA A 452 36.77 -29.06 -16.78
C ALA A 452 37.14 -27.68 -16.21
N ILE A 453 37.25 -27.59 -14.89
CA ILE A 453 37.48 -26.33 -14.15
C ILE A 453 38.79 -26.41 -13.37
N LYS A 454 39.55 -25.31 -13.38
CA LYS A 454 40.75 -25.12 -12.56
C LYS A 454 40.44 -24.25 -11.36
N PHE A 455 40.55 -24.80 -10.16
CA PHE A 455 40.41 -24.08 -8.88
C PHE A 455 41.76 -23.71 -8.30
N SER A 456 41.85 -22.58 -7.61
CA SER A 456 43.12 -21.96 -7.21
C SER A 456 43.02 -21.08 -5.96
N MET A 457 44.18 -20.81 -5.36
CA MET A 457 44.44 -19.82 -4.33
C MET A 457 45.80 -19.19 -4.63
N GLY A 458 45.91 -17.87 -4.46
CA GLY A 458 47.11 -17.10 -4.77
C GLY A 458 47.33 -16.88 -6.27
N GLY A 459 47.84 -15.70 -6.63
CA GLY A 459 48.12 -15.31 -8.02
C GLY A 459 48.38 -13.82 -8.25
N ALA A 460 48.33 -12.98 -7.22
CA ALA A 460 48.70 -11.56 -7.27
C ALA A 460 50.22 -11.39 -7.46
N GLU A 461 50.63 -10.60 -8.46
CA GLU A 461 52.04 -10.41 -8.88
C GLU A 461 52.52 -8.94 -8.80
N GLY A 462 51.75 -8.05 -8.16
CA GLY A 462 52.08 -6.61 -8.04
C GLY A 462 53.12 -6.26 -6.96
N ASP A 463 53.10 -4.99 -6.52
CA ASP A 463 53.99 -4.45 -5.48
C ASP A 463 53.80 -5.13 -4.10
N TYR A 464 52.61 -5.70 -3.86
CA TYR A 464 52.20 -6.52 -2.73
C TYR A 464 51.78 -7.91 -3.25
N PRO A 465 52.72 -8.82 -3.56
CA PRO A 465 52.39 -10.10 -4.20
C PRO A 465 51.91 -11.16 -3.22
N ASP A 466 51.13 -12.12 -3.71
CA ASP A 466 50.73 -13.30 -2.94
C ASP A 466 51.96 -14.11 -2.50
N SER A 467 52.04 -14.43 -1.20
CA SER A 467 53.18 -15.13 -0.60
C SER A 467 53.34 -16.59 -1.03
N ALA A 468 52.28 -17.20 -1.58
CA ALA A 468 52.29 -18.47 -2.29
C ALA A 468 51.08 -18.60 -3.22
N SER A 469 51.13 -19.59 -4.13
CA SER A 469 49.98 -20.01 -4.95
C SER A 469 49.82 -21.53 -4.98
N ALA A 470 48.61 -22.00 -5.26
CA ALA A 470 48.21 -23.39 -5.31
C ALA A 470 46.99 -23.58 -6.23
N TRP A 471 46.85 -24.74 -6.89
CA TRP A 471 45.69 -25.03 -7.73
C TRP A 471 45.44 -26.53 -7.90
N VAL A 472 44.24 -26.87 -8.36
CA VAL A 472 43.83 -28.20 -8.80
C VAL A 472 42.99 -28.08 -10.07
N GLU A 473 43.16 -29.01 -11.00
CA GLU A 473 42.37 -29.11 -12.24
C GLU A 473 41.41 -30.30 -12.09
N VAL A 474 40.11 -30.07 -12.29
CA VAL A 474 39.03 -30.99 -11.92
C VAL A 474 38.07 -31.16 -13.09
N ILE A 475 37.73 -32.40 -13.39
CA ILE A 475 36.57 -32.73 -14.24
C ILE A 475 35.41 -33.00 -13.28
N LEU A 476 34.42 -32.10 -13.29
CA LEU A 476 33.28 -32.15 -12.38
C LEU A 476 32.31 -33.29 -12.76
N LYS A 477 31.53 -33.74 -11.78
CA LYS A 477 30.39 -34.63 -11.97
C LYS A 477 29.10 -33.84 -11.91
N ASP A 478 28.03 -34.40 -12.45
CA ASP A 478 26.63 -33.98 -12.26
C ASP A 478 26.16 -34.03 -10.78
N THR A 479 26.95 -34.62 -9.89
CA THR A 479 26.69 -34.75 -8.45
C THR A 479 27.76 -34.05 -7.62
N TRP A 480 27.34 -33.42 -6.50
CA TRP A 480 28.23 -32.75 -5.55
C TRP A 480 29.37 -33.64 -5.04
N GLN A 481 30.60 -33.12 -5.03
CA GLN A 481 31.77 -33.75 -4.44
C GLN A 481 32.60 -32.70 -3.67
N GLU A 482 33.21 -33.09 -2.54
CA GLU A 482 34.24 -32.29 -1.86
C GLU A 482 35.59 -32.42 -2.61
N TYR A 483 36.23 -31.28 -2.90
CA TYR A 483 37.56 -31.18 -3.49
C TYR A 483 38.53 -30.49 -2.53
N THR A 484 39.83 -30.62 -2.78
CA THR A 484 40.86 -30.09 -1.88
C THR A 484 42.09 -29.61 -2.67
N ILE A 485 42.59 -28.44 -2.31
CA ILE A 485 43.90 -27.92 -2.70
C ILE A 485 44.84 -28.10 -1.51
N ASP A 486 45.98 -28.78 -1.73
CA ASP A 486 47.00 -29.01 -0.70
C ASP A 486 47.88 -27.77 -0.52
N LEU A 487 47.93 -27.28 0.72
CA LEU A 487 48.70 -26.11 1.14
C LEU A 487 49.88 -26.45 2.05
N THR A 488 50.07 -27.74 2.37
CA THR A 488 51.05 -28.23 3.34
C THR A 488 52.46 -27.67 3.05
N GLY A 489 52.99 -26.89 4.00
CA GLY A 489 54.35 -26.32 3.92
C GLY A 489 54.51 -25.13 2.96
N LYS A 490 53.43 -24.54 2.43
CA LYS A 490 53.47 -23.26 1.71
C LYS A 490 53.66 -22.09 2.67
N ASN A 491 54.26 -21.00 2.20
CA ASN A 491 54.29 -19.74 2.94
C ASN A 491 52.97 -18.99 2.69
N LEU A 492 52.09 -18.95 3.69
CA LEU A 492 50.78 -18.30 3.59
C LEU A 492 50.72 -17.00 4.40
N SER A 493 51.87 -16.34 4.59
CA SER A 493 52.02 -15.16 5.45
C SER A 493 51.22 -13.93 5.00
N HIS A 494 50.83 -13.89 3.73
CA HIS A 494 50.17 -12.77 3.07
C HIS A 494 49.49 -13.28 1.79
N ILE A 495 48.17 -13.45 1.82
CA ILE A 495 47.36 -13.95 0.71
C ILE A 495 46.25 -12.94 0.41
N ILE A 496 46.36 -12.26 -0.72
CA ILE A 496 45.36 -11.37 -1.31
C ILE A 496 44.31 -12.18 -2.07
N THR A 497 44.73 -13.24 -2.79
CA THR A 497 43.82 -14.04 -3.63
C THR A 497 43.35 -15.30 -2.91
N GLY A 498 42.34 -15.17 -2.05
CA GLY A 498 41.88 -16.23 -1.14
C GLY A 498 41.19 -17.43 -1.79
N PHE A 499 40.51 -17.24 -2.93
CA PHE A 499 39.95 -18.35 -3.73
C PHE A 499 39.81 -17.89 -5.18
N GLY A 500 39.75 -18.80 -6.13
CA GLY A 500 39.36 -18.47 -7.49
C GLY A 500 39.32 -19.66 -8.42
N TRP A 501 38.63 -19.50 -9.54
CA TRP A 501 38.48 -20.53 -10.56
C TRP A 501 38.75 -19.97 -11.96
N SER A 502 39.10 -20.86 -12.89
CA SER A 502 39.20 -20.55 -14.31
C SER A 502 38.76 -21.72 -15.19
N ALA A 503 38.18 -21.42 -16.35
CA ALA A 503 37.77 -22.37 -17.37
C ALA A 503 38.27 -21.92 -18.75
N THR A 504 38.53 -22.86 -19.65
CA THR A 504 38.96 -22.58 -21.04
C THR A 504 38.00 -23.15 -22.06
N GLN A 505 37.95 -22.53 -23.25
CA GLN A 505 37.22 -23.03 -24.40
C GLN A 505 37.83 -24.33 -24.97
N SER A 506 39.12 -24.57 -24.79
CA SER A 506 39.73 -25.84 -25.24
C SER A 506 39.27 -27.04 -24.43
N ASP A 507 38.96 -26.83 -23.15
CA ASP A 507 38.53 -27.88 -22.24
C ASP A 507 36.99 -27.95 -22.14
N ASN A 508 36.30 -26.82 -22.36
CA ASN A 508 34.83 -26.68 -22.37
C ASN A 508 34.38 -26.05 -23.71
N PRO A 509 34.31 -26.81 -24.81
CA PRO A 509 34.16 -26.28 -26.17
C PRO A 509 32.82 -25.58 -26.46
N ASP A 510 31.77 -25.93 -25.71
CA ASP A 510 30.42 -25.38 -25.84
C ASP A 510 30.07 -24.40 -24.70
N GLY A 511 30.98 -24.18 -23.76
CA GLY A 511 30.75 -23.47 -22.49
C GLY A 511 30.50 -24.46 -21.34
N CYS A 512 30.24 -23.94 -20.14
CA CYS A 512 29.92 -24.78 -18.98
C CYS A 512 29.15 -24.02 -17.89
N THR A 513 28.21 -24.70 -17.25
CA THR A 513 27.58 -24.27 -16.00
C THR A 513 28.01 -25.20 -14.87
N PHE A 514 28.38 -24.65 -13.73
CA PHE A 514 28.79 -25.39 -12.54
C PHE A 514 28.46 -24.62 -11.26
N TYR A 515 28.50 -25.35 -10.14
CA TYR A 515 28.06 -24.88 -8.84
C TYR A 515 29.16 -25.08 -7.80
N LEU A 516 29.26 -24.15 -6.85
CA LEU A 516 30.23 -24.16 -5.74
C LEU A 516 29.52 -23.93 -4.41
N ASP A 517 30.07 -24.51 -3.35
CA ASP A 517 29.57 -24.36 -1.98
C ASP A 517 30.70 -24.64 -0.98
N ASP A 518 30.48 -24.28 0.29
CA ASP A 518 31.21 -24.82 1.44
C ASP A 518 32.75 -24.60 1.43
N ILE A 519 33.19 -23.46 0.87
CA ILE A 519 34.60 -23.07 0.69
C ILE A 519 35.25 -22.68 2.03
N LYS A 520 36.31 -23.39 2.44
CA LYS A 520 36.96 -23.21 3.76
C LYS A 520 38.42 -23.65 3.82
N TYR A 521 39.20 -22.98 4.66
CA TYR A 521 40.55 -23.41 5.03
C TYR A 521 40.49 -24.38 6.22
N ARG A 522 41.28 -25.46 6.17
CA ARG A 522 41.44 -26.42 7.28
C ARG A 522 42.87 -26.37 7.81
N TYR A 523 42.97 -26.20 9.13
CA TYR A 523 44.19 -26.22 9.94
C TYR A 523 44.23 -27.58 10.70
N GLU A 524 45.40 -28.08 11.10
CA GLU A 524 45.47 -29.33 11.88
C GLU A 524 45.29 -29.05 13.39
N ASP A 525 44.74 -30.01 14.15
CA ASP A 525 44.46 -29.96 15.61
C ASP A 525 45.72 -29.83 16.50
N LYS A 526 46.50 -28.76 16.31
CA LYS A 526 47.70 -28.45 17.06
C LYS A 526 47.65 -27.04 17.59
N ASN A 527 47.05 -26.91 18.78
CA ASN A 527 47.24 -25.84 19.76
C ASN A 527 48.44 -24.93 19.45
N PHE A 528 48.23 -23.86 18.68
CA PHE A 528 49.26 -22.87 18.42
C PHE A 528 48.69 -21.45 18.46
N SER A 529 48.74 -20.90 19.67
CA SER A 529 48.45 -19.50 19.95
C SER A 529 49.35 -18.56 19.14
N ILE A 530 48.75 -17.62 18.40
CA ILE A 530 49.39 -16.36 18.01
C ILE A 530 48.70 -15.25 18.82
N TYR A 531 49.50 -14.35 19.40
CA TYR A 531 49.02 -13.35 20.35
C TYR A 531 48.40 -12.13 19.67
N THR A 532 47.13 -11.90 19.93
CA THR A 532 46.67 -10.61 20.47
C THR A 532 46.17 -10.83 21.89
N ASP A 533 46.78 -10.13 22.85
CA ASP A 533 46.46 -10.02 24.28
C ASP A 533 45.57 -11.08 24.96
N LYS A 534 46.13 -12.30 25.18
CA LYS A 534 45.57 -13.42 25.97
C LYS A 534 44.13 -13.82 25.57
N PRO A 535 43.87 -15.06 25.13
CA PRO A 535 42.49 -15.52 25.08
C PRO A 535 41.89 -15.34 26.47
N ALA A 536 40.83 -14.54 26.55
CA ALA A 536 40.19 -14.12 27.78
C ALA A 536 39.64 -15.32 28.56
N GLY A 537 39.47 -16.46 27.86
CA GLY A 537 38.85 -17.67 28.39
C GLY A 537 37.33 -17.51 28.49
N TRP A 538 36.81 -16.46 27.86
CA TRP A 538 35.40 -16.13 27.75
C TRP A 538 35.18 -15.24 26.53
N ALA A 539 33.98 -15.34 25.96
CA ALA A 539 33.53 -14.52 24.85
C ALA A 539 32.13 -13.99 25.18
N GLY A 540 31.79 -12.80 24.68
CA GLY A 540 30.48 -12.21 24.91
C GLY A 540 29.95 -11.36 23.76
N ILE A 541 28.63 -11.41 23.62
CA ILE A 541 27.82 -10.68 22.63
C ILE A 541 26.81 -9.79 23.37
N TYR A 542 26.63 -8.56 22.89
CA TYR A 542 25.90 -7.49 23.56
C TYR A 542 24.97 -6.75 22.59
N TRP A 543 23.73 -6.57 23.02
CA TRP A 543 22.70 -5.78 22.38
C TRP A 543 22.80 -4.33 22.86
N GLN A 544 23.26 -3.44 21.98
CA GLN A 544 23.62 -2.06 22.33
C GLN A 544 22.84 -1.02 21.51
N SER A 545 22.61 0.14 22.13
CA SER A 545 21.98 1.29 21.47
C SER A 545 22.71 2.61 21.81
N PRO A 546 23.10 3.42 20.80
CA PRO A 546 23.24 3.02 19.39
C PRO A 546 24.20 1.83 19.23
N ALA A 547 24.15 1.16 18.08
CA ALA A 547 24.99 -0.03 17.82
C ALA A 547 26.49 0.26 18.00
N ASN A 548 27.25 -0.70 18.56
CA ASN A 548 28.67 -0.54 18.88
C ASN A 548 28.96 0.68 19.80
N ASN A 549 28.14 0.91 20.83
CA ASN A 549 28.38 1.99 21.80
C ASN A 549 29.04 1.46 23.08
N TRP A 550 30.34 1.73 23.21
CA TRP A 550 31.12 1.43 24.41
C TRP A 550 31.28 2.66 25.31
N GLY A 551 30.28 3.55 25.32
CA GLY A 551 30.24 4.81 26.07
C GLY A 551 31.02 5.95 25.41
N ASN A 552 31.51 5.70 24.19
CA ASN A 552 32.15 6.65 23.30
C ASN A 552 31.15 7.41 22.41
N LYS A 553 29.88 7.01 22.37
CA LYS A 553 28.79 7.71 21.69
C LYS A 553 27.74 8.15 22.74
N GLU A 554 27.07 9.26 22.50
CA GLU A 554 25.84 9.59 23.23
C GLU A 554 24.70 8.62 22.86
N GLY A 555 23.72 8.46 23.74
CA GLY A 555 22.62 7.51 23.59
C GLY A 555 22.57 6.41 24.66
N GLY A 556 21.51 5.60 24.56
CA GLY A 556 21.00 4.66 25.56
C GLY A 556 19.52 4.94 25.85
N TYR A 557 18.76 3.95 26.32
CA TYR A 557 17.31 4.10 26.58
C TYR A 557 16.99 4.44 28.02
N ASN A 558 15.96 5.25 28.23
CA ASN A 558 15.36 5.48 29.54
C ASN A 558 14.32 4.40 29.84
N LEU A 559 14.68 3.46 30.71
CA LEU A 559 13.86 2.34 31.14
C LEU A 559 13.43 2.49 32.61
N THR A 560 13.37 3.73 33.16
CA THR A 560 13.12 4.00 34.60
C THR A 560 11.83 3.40 35.18
N CYS A 561 10.89 3.03 34.33
CA CYS A 561 9.64 2.36 34.70
C CYS A 561 9.73 0.83 34.78
N ALA A 562 10.86 0.22 34.37
CA ALA A 562 11.07 -1.23 34.36
C ALA A 562 11.52 -1.80 35.70
N GLU A 563 10.84 -2.88 36.12
CA GLU A 563 11.17 -3.66 37.32
C GLU A 563 11.89 -4.97 36.97
N LYS A 564 11.76 -5.45 35.72
CA LYS A 564 12.27 -6.75 35.28
C LYS A 564 12.81 -6.70 33.85
N LEU A 565 13.83 -7.50 33.59
CA LEU A 565 14.26 -7.94 32.27
C LEU A 565 14.02 -9.45 32.16
N ILE A 566 13.29 -9.89 31.16
CA ILE A 566 12.85 -11.27 30.92
C ILE A 566 13.43 -11.75 29.59
N PHE A 567 13.78 -13.03 29.51
CA PHE A 567 14.24 -13.70 28.29
C PHE A 567 14.01 -15.21 28.38
N ALA A 568 13.81 -15.88 27.24
CA ALA A 568 13.81 -17.33 27.13
C ALA A 568 15.18 -17.82 26.62
N ALA A 569 15.66 -18.95 27.15
CA ALA A 569 16.89 -19.58 26.68
C ALA A 569 16.87 -21.11 26.83
N LYS A 570 17.63 -21.80 25.98
CA LYS A 570 18.03 -23.22 26.13
C LYS A 570 19.44 -23.47 25.61
N GLY A 571 20.05 -24.57 26.03
CA GLY A 571 21.31 -25.09 25.48
C GLY A 571 21.05 -26.22 24.48
N GLU A 572 22.04 -26.55 23.66
CA GLU A 572 22.00 -27.71 22.74
C GLU A 572 22.19 -29.03 23.51
N LEU A 573 23.01 -29.03 24.56
CA LEU A 573 23.33 -30.20 25.40
C LEU A 573 22.61 -30.20 26.77
N GLY A 574 21.89 -29.12 27.11
CA GLY A 574 21.21 -28.96 28.39
C GLY A 574 22.14 -28.96 29.61
N SER A 575 23.38 -28.51 29.43
CA SER A 575 24.40 -28.43 30.49
C SER A 575 25.30 -27.19 30.39
N GLU A 576 25.11 -26.38 29.34
CA GLU A 576 25.79 -25.12 29.09
C GLU A 576 25.60 -24.15 30.25
N ARG A 577 26.70 -23.50 30.66
CA ARG A 577 26.70 -22.53 31.75
C ARG A 577 27.14 -21.15 31.27
N VAL A 578 26.27 -20.16 31.47
CA VAL A 578 26.29 -18.87 30.78
C VAL A 578 25.92 -17.75 31.75
N SER A 579 26.47 -16.56 31.54
CA SER A 579 26.12 -15.34 32.29
C SER A 579 25.34 -14.36 31.40
N PHE A 580 24.19 -13.92 31.88
CA PHE A 580 23.31 -12.95 31.23
C PHE A 580 23.34 -11.62 31.97
N MET A 581 23.31 -10.49 31.26
CA MET A 581 23.44 -9.17 31.89
C MET A 581 22.72 -8.03 31.16
N MET A 582 22.57 -6.92 31.88
CA MET A 582 22.14 -5.61 31.41
C MET A 582 23.09 -4.56 31.99
N GLY A 583 23.43 -3.57 31.17
CA GLY A 583 24.35 -2.49 31.53
C GLY A 583 25.79 -2.94 31.72
N GLY A 584 26.64 -2.03 32.17
CA GLY A 584 28.05 -2.28 32.50
C GLY A 584 29.06 -1.44 31.70
N VAL A 585 28.62 -0.67 30.71
CA VAL A 585 29.44 0.25 29.93
C VAL A 585 29.65 1.56 30.68
N SER A 586 30.92 1.99 30.80
CA SER A 586 31.29 3.29 31.33
C SER A 586 32.27 4.00 30.39
N GLY A 587 31.82 5.06 29.72
CA GLY A 587 32.64 5.87 28.82
C GLY A 587 32.55 7.37 29.10
N SER A 588 33.28 8.16 28.32
CA SER A 588 33.40 9.61 28.53
C SER A 588 32.20 10.42 28.05
N ASN A 589 31.39 9.86 27.14
CA ASN A 589 30.31 10.58 26.46
C ASN A 589 28.94 10.07 26.94
N SER A 590 28.78 8.75 27.10
CA SER A 590 27.62 8.12 27.75
C SER A 590 28.09 6.99 28.67
N SER A 591 27.26 6.63 29.64
CA SER A 591 27.48 5.48 30.54
C SER A 591 26.15 4.87 30.94
N ASP A 592 26.14 3.55 31.13
CA ASP A 592 25.01 2.83 31.71
C ASP A 592 24.75 3.33 33.14
N THR A 593 23.52 3.75 33.43
CA THR A 593 23.16 4.29 34.76
C THR A 593 22.90 3.22 35.81
N ALA A 594 22.79 1.95 35.39
CA ALA A 594 22.76 0.78 36.24
C ALA A 594 23.37 -0.44 35.54
N ASN A 595 23.61 -1.50 36.30
CA ASN A 595 23.92 -2.82 35.78
C ASN A 595 23.18 -3.92 36.57
N ALA A 596 23.02 -5.08 35.96
CA ALA A 596 22.42 -6.27 36.55
C ALA A 596 22.91 -7.52 35.80
N SER A 597 23.06 -8.67 36.48
CA SER A 597 23.44 -9.92 35.83
C SER A 597 22.96 -11.15 36.61
N THR A 598 22.92 -12.29 35.93
CA THR A 598 22.58 -13.60 36.49
C THR A 598 23.37 -14.71 35.78
N GLU A 599 23.87 -15.69 36.54
CA GLU A 599 24.50 -16.91 36.00
C GLU A 599 23.48 -18.04 35.94
N VAL A 600 23.47 -18.77 34.83
CA VAL A 600 22.47 -19.77 34.50
C VAL A 600 23.14 -21.04 33.98
N ASN A 601 22.68 -22.19 34.47
CA ASN A 601 22.84 -23.46 33.76
C ASN A 601 21.58 -23.66 32.91
N LEU A 602 21.76 -23.84 31.60
CA LEU A 602 20.66 -24.00 30.65
C LEU A 602 20.18 -25.45 30.60
N THR A 603 18.91 -25.63 30.25
CA THR A 603 18.29 -26.93 29.93
C THR A 603 18.27 -27.14 28.41
N ASP A 604 18.07 -28.39 27.96
CA ASP A 604 17.88 -28.78 26.55
C ASP A 604 16.49 -28.41 26.01
N VAL A 605 15.57 -28.06 26.91
CA VAL A 605 14.26 -27.46 26.64
C VAL A 605 14.25 -25.97 27.00
N TRP A 606 13.41 -25.20 26.29
CA TRP A 606 13.22 -23.76 26.51
C TRP A 606 12.78 -23.42 27.92
N LYS A 607 13.36 -22.36 28.49
CA LYS A 607 13.00 -21.87 29.82
C LYS A 607 13.10 -20.34 29.90
N LYS A 608 12.14 -19.71 30.57
CA LYS A 608 12.13 -18.27 30.85
C LYS A 608 12.96 -17.94 32.10
N TYR A 609 13.74 -16.87 32.01
CA TYR A 609 14.63 -16.35 33.04
C TYR A 609 14.34 -14.86 33.25
N VAL A 610 14.61 -14.36 34.47
CA VAL A 610 14.31 -12.99 34.87
C VAL A 610 15.49 -12.38 35.63
N ILE A 611 15.87 -11.17 35.26
CA ILE A 611 16.80 -10.29 35.97
C ILE A 611 15.98 -9.20 36.67
N ASP A 612 16.09 -9.11 38.00
CA ASP A 612 15.41 -8.11 38.82
C ASP A 612 16.11 -6.74 38.72
N LEU A 613 15.32 -5.72 38.37
CA LEU A 613 15.76 -4.35 38.19
C LEU A 613 15.17 -3.37 39.21
N THR A 614 14.34 -3.86 40.14
CA THR A 614 13.59 -3.05 41.11
C THR A 614 14.50 -2.06 41.84
N GLY A 615 14.20 -0.76 41.71
CA GLY A 615 14.94 0.32 42.36
C GLY A 615 16.31 0.67 41.76
N LYS A 616 16.67 0.14 40.59
CA LYS A 616 17.84 0.59 39.83
C LYS A 616 17.56 1.92 39.11
N ASN A 617 18.60 2.75 38.93
CA ASN A 617 18.48 3.93 38.09
C ASN A 617 18.63 3.53 36.61
N LEU A 618 17.52 3.33 35.92
CA LEU A 618 17.50 2.93 34.51
C LEU A 618 17.33 4.11 33.55
N SER A 619 17.72 5.33 33.96
CA SER A 619 17.50 6.55 33.15
C SER A 619 18.27 6.61 31.84
N ASN A 620 19.34 5.82 31.69
CA ASN A 620 20.09 5.67 30.45
C ASN A 620 20.81 4.30 30.43
N ILE A 621 20.28 3.35 29.65
CA ILE A 621 20.84 2.01 29.45
C ILE A 621 21.27 1.84 27.99
N ILE A 622 22.58 1.86 27.77
CA ILE A 622 23.29 1.60 26.51
C ILE A 622 23.25 0.11 26.18
N THR A 623 23.51 -0.74 27.17
CA THR A 623 23.61 -2.19 27.00
C THR A 623 22.33 -2.85 27.49
N GLY A 624 21.36 -3.04 26.59
CA GLY A 624 20.06 -3.60 26.94
C GLY A 624 20.15 -5.06 27.40
N PHE A 625 20.94 -5.86 26.68
CA PHE A 625 21.16 -7.27 26.97
C PHE A 625 22.60 -7.67 26.64
N GLY A 626 23.14 -8.66 27.33
CA GLY A 626 24.43 -9.25 27.05
C GLY A 626 24.52 -10.69 27.53
N LEU A 627 25.27 -11.49 26.79
CA LEU A 627 25.53 -12.90 27.05
C LEU A 627 27.05 -13.12 27.07
N VAL A 628 27.55 -13.82 28.08
CA VAL A 628 28.96 -14.21 28.22
C VAL A 628 29.05 -15.70 28.55
N ALA A 629 29.83 -16.44 27.74
CA ALA A 629 30.17 -17.84 27.99
C ALA A 629 31.68 -17.96 28.26
N SER A 630 32.09 -18.90 29.13
CA SER A 630 33.51 -19.13 29.48
C SER A 630 33.97 -20.53 29.06
N LYS A 631 35.25 -20.65 28.64
CA LYS A 631 35.93 -21.92 28.34
C LYS A 631 36.21 -22.74 29.60
N SER A 632 36.20 -22.14 30.78
CA SER A 632 36.27 -22.87 32.05
C SER A 632 34.96 -23.54 32.44
N ASP A 633 33.84 -22.98 32.01
CA ASP A 633 32.50 -23.52 32.26
C ASP A 633 32.01 -24.43 31.11
N ASN A 634 32.43 -24.14 29.88
CA ASN A 634 32.09 -24.86 28.65
C ASN A 634 33.38 -25.26 27.90
N PRO A 635 34.09 -26.31 28.36
CA PRO A 635 35.44 -26.63 27.88
C PRO A 635 35.53 -27.15 26.44
N ASP A 636 34.42 -27.66 25.92
CA ASP A 636 34.28 -28.20 24.55
C ASP A 636 33.46 -27.26 23.63
N GLY A 637 33.20 -26.03 24.09
CA GLY A 637 32.31 -25.06 23.44
C GLY A 637 30.88 -25.16 23.97
N CYS A 638 30.00 -24.30 23.46
CA CYS A 638 28.57 -24.33 23.80
C CYS A 638 27.72 -23.74 22.67
N THR A 639 26.50 -24.26 22.52
CA THR A 639 25.48 -23.68 21.63
C THR A 639 24.25 -23.33 22.45
N ILE A 640 23.80 -22.09 22.31
CA ILE A 640 22.80 -21.45 23.15
C ILE A 640 21.72 -20.85 22.25
N TYR A 641 20.46 -21.15 22.53
CA TYR A 641 19.32 -20.59 21.83
C TYR A 641 18.65 -19.54 22.73
N LEU A 642 18.31 -18.38 22.16
CA LEU A 642 17.73 -17.22 22.87
C LEU A 642 16.46 -16.71 22.18
N ASP A 643 15.50 -16.24 22.97
CA ASP A 643 14.20 -15.74 22.52
C ASP A 643 13.53 -14.84 23.59
N GLU A 644 12.38 -14.22 23.29
CA GLU A 644 11.54 -13.42 24.21
C GLU A 644 12.25 -12.32 25.04
N ILE A 645 13.33 -11.69 24.54
CA ILE A 645 14.16 -10.76 25.34
C ILE A 645 13.46 -9.38 25.48
N ARG A 646 13.03 -8.98 26.69
CA ARG A 646 12.22 -7.75 26.93
C ARG A 646 12.24 -7.22 28.38
N TYR A 647 11.77 -5.99 28.60
CA TYR A 647 11.53 -5.40 29.93
C TYR A 647 10.04 -5.26 30.27
N GLU A 648 9.68 -5.35 31.55
CA GLU A 648 8.29 -5.23 32.06
C GLU A 648 8.16 -4.29 33.30
N ASN A 649 7.00 -3.62 33.41
CA ASN A 649 6.73 -2.46 34.28
C ASN A 649 5.40 -2.58 35.07
N VAL A 650 5.18 -1.70 36.06
CA VAL A 650 3.92 -1.59 36.84
C VAL A 650 3.25 -0.19 36.75
N SER A 651 2.13 -0.13 36.02
CA SER A 651 0.98 0.80 36.09
C SER A 651 1.12 2.28 36.52
N VAL A 652 0.88 3.17 35.56
CA VAL A 652 0.34 4.56 35.64
C VAL A 652 -0.42 4.84 34.31
N GLU A 653 -1.46 5.69 34.26
CA GLU A 653 -2.26 5.92 33.03
C GLU A 653 -1.60 6.83 31.96
N LEU A 654 -1.93 6.60 30.68
CA LEU A 654 -1.89 7.52 29.51
C LEU A 654 -0.58 7.78 28.71
N ALA A 655 -0.03 6.75 28.06
CA ALA A 655 0.71 6.94 26.81
C ALA A 655 0.21 5.99 25.70
N VAL A 656 -0.66 6.49 24.82
CA VAL A 656 -1.03 5.83 23.55
C VAL A 656 0.18 5.90 22.60
N PRO A 657 0.44 4.93 21.70
CA PRO A 657 1.40 5.11 20.61
C PRO A 657 0.85 6.09 19.56
N ASN A 658 1.50 7.25 19.38
CA ASN A 658 0.91 8.41 18.65
C ASN A 658 1.00 8.35 17.12
N ASN A 659 0.83 7.15 16.56
CA ASN A 659 0.64 6.97 15.12
C ASN A 659 -0.78 6.50 14.74
N THR A 660 -1.70 6.26 15.70
CA THR A 660 -3.11 5.98 15.36
C THR A 660 -3.78 7.21 14.78
N LYS A 661 -3.89 8.34 15.50
CA LYS A 661 -4.55 9.55 14.96
C LYS A 661 -3.89 10.11 13.70
N LYS A 662 -2.55 10.19 13.68
CA LYS A 662 -1.79 10.65 12.49
C LYS A 662 -2.00 9.68 11.32
N GLY A 663 -1.94 8.36 11.54
CA GLY A 663 -2.21 7.33 10.53
C GLY A 663 -3.67 7.26 10.06
N GLU A 664 -4.63 7.46 10.96
CA GLU A 664 -6.07 7.57 10.71
C GLU A 664 -6.35 8.78 9.82
N TRP A 665 -5.87 9.97 10.20
CA TRP A 665 -6.01 11.19 9.41
C TRP A 665 -5.31 11.09 8.04
N ILE A 666 -4.12 10.47 7.98
CA ILE A 666 -3.40 10.19 6.73
C ILE A 666 -4.22 9.25 5.82
N THR A 667 -4.82 8.21 6.39
CA THR A 667 -5.66 7.23 5.66
C THR A 667 -6.98 7.86 5.20
N GLU A 668 -7.62 8.65 6.06
CA GLU A 668 -8.84 9.41 5.75
C GLU A 668 -8.56 10.46 4.66
N THR A 669 -7.44 11.18 4.76
CA THR A 669 -6.97 12.14 3.76
C THR A 669 -6.75 11.46 2.42
N TYR A 670 -6.04 10.33 2.38
CA TYR A 670 -5.85 9.56 1.15
C TYR A 670 -7.17 9.10 0.53
N ASN A 671 -8.10 8.57 1.35
CA ASN A 671 -9.43 8.17 0.90
C ASN A 671 -10.27 9.35 0.41
N SER A 672 -10.11 10.54 1.01
CA SER A 672 -10.84 11.76 0.62
C SER A 672 -10.30 12.32 -0.68
N ILE A 673 -8.97 12.43 -0.83
CA ILE A 673 -8.31 12.84 -2.09
C ILE A 673 -8.74 11.94 -3.25
N LYS A 674 -8.78 10.62 -3.04
CA LYS A 674 -9.23 9.64 -4.05
C LYS A 674 -10.65 9.93 -4.57
N ASN A 675 -11.50 10.54 -3.76
CA ASN A 675 -12.89 10.85 -4.11
C ASN A 675 -13.08 12.25 -4.72
N HIS A 676 -12.05 13.12 -4.71
CA HIS A 676 -12.08 14.44 -5.34
C HIS A 676 -11.39 14.41 -6.71
N SER A 677 -12.17 14.34 -7.79
CA SER A 677 -11.70 14.37 -9.19
C SER A 677 -10.84 15.60 -9.54
N ASP A 678 -11.02 16.68 -8.79
CA ASP A 678 -10.49 18.00 -9.12
C ASP A 678 -9.08 18.24 -8.53
N ILE A 679 -8.67 17.40 -7.57
CA ILE A 679 -7.33 17.43 -6.95
C ILE A 679 -6.35 16.64 -7.84
N LYS A 680 -5.55 17.39 -8.61
CA LYS A 680 -4.57 16.86 -9.56
C LYS A 680 -3.17 16.71 -8.98
N MET A 681 -2.88 17.29 -7.81
CA MET A 681 -1.57 17.19 -7.13
C MET A 681 -1.72 17.24 -5.60
N VAL A 682 -0.89 16.49 -4.87
CA VAL A 682 -0.80 16.54 -3.40
C VAL A 682 0.65 16.40 -2.95
N CYS A 683 1.12 17.29 -2.07
CA CYS A 683 2.49 17.35 -1.57
C CYS A 683 2.58 17.28 -0.04
N TYR A 684 3.31 16.29 0.51
CA TYR A 684 3.41 16.06 1.95
C TYR A 684 4.48 16.89 2.66
N PHE A 685 4.13 17.37 3.87
CA PHE A 685 4.94 18.19 4.76
C PHE A 685 5.02 17.56 6.15
N ASN A 686 6.14 17.77 6.85
CA ASN A 686 6.17 17.57 8.30
C ASN A 686 5.63 18.82 9.03
N VAL A 687 4.99 18.62 10.17
CA VAL A 687 4.62 19.68 11.11
C VAL A 687 5.11 19.31 12.49
N ASP A 688 6.28 19.81 12.84
CA ASP A 688 6.75 19.80 14.22
C ASP A 688 6.76 21.22 14.79
N LYS A 689 6.28 21.35 16.04
CA LYS A 689 6.18 22.62 16.76
C LYS A 689 6.36 22.40 18.26
N GLY A 690 7.57 22.02 18.64
CA GLY A 690 8.16 22.51 19.90
C GLY A 690 8.06 24.04 19.94
N GLY A 691 7.39 24.59 20.96
CA GLY A 691 6.86 25.96 20.88
C GLY A 691 7.91 27.07 20.97
N THR A 692 8.44 27.56 19.84
CA THR A 692 8.72 29.02 19.65
C THR A 692 8.89 29.44 18.18
N LYS A 693 8.77 30.74 17.94
CA LYS A 693 8.73 31.45 16.64
C LYS A 693 9.81 31.09 15.60
N TYR A 694 9.33 30.93 14.36
CA TYR A 694 10.04 30.95 13.06
C TYR A 694 10.97 29.76 12.75
N LEU A 695 10.88 29.33 11.49
CA LEU A 695 11.62 28.23 10.85
C LEU A 695 13.13 28.27 11.12
N THR A 696 13.65 27.32 11.90
CA THR A 696 15.02 26.76 11.78
C THR A 696 15.13 25.42 12.52
N GLY A 697 15.36 24.31 11.81
CA GLY A 697 15.90 23.07 12.41
C GLY A 697 15.08 21.78 12.23
N GLU A 698 15.43 21.03 11.18
CA GLU A 698 15.34 19.55 11.09
C GLU A 698 13.93 18.88 11.06
N SER A 699 13.89 17.60 10.67
CA SER A 699 12.77 17.04 9.89
C SER A 699 12.52 15.54 10.08
N ASP A 700 11.31 15.18 10.50
CA ASP A 700 10.78 13.80 10.49
C ASP A 700 9.72 13.64 9.39
N TRP A 701 9.95 12.80 8.37
CA TRP A 701 9.00 12.67 7.24
C TRP A 701 7.72 11.89 7.59
N ALA A 702 6.61 12.24 6.94
CA ALA A 702 5.32 11.58 7.15
C ALA A 702 5.29 10.17 6.54
N VAL A 703 5.45 9.16 7.40
CA VAL A 703 5.40 7.74 7.05
C VAL A 703 3.95 7.27 6.78
N PHE A 704 3.65 6.92 5.53
CA PHE A 704 2.54 6.02 5.19
C PHE A 704 2.99 4.56 5.37
N THR A 705 2.38 3.80 6.29
CA THR A 705 2.52 2.33 6.31
C THR A 705 1.19 1.62 6.52
N THR A 706 0.92 0.65 5.64
CA THR A 706 0.38 -0.67 6.04
C THR A 706 1.26 -1.74 5.36
N PRO A 707 1.40 -2.93 5.94
CA PRO A 707 2.73 -3.52 6.04
C PRO A 707 3.14 -4.44 4.88
N GLN A 708 4.27 -4.13 4.25
CA GLN A 708 5.31 -5.14 4.05
C GLN A 708 6.71 -4.49 4.05
N ASP A 709 7.54 -4.98 4.97
CA ASP A 709 9.00 -4.80 5.11
C ASP A 709 9.65 -3.40 5.23
N ASN A 710 10.05 -3.13 6.49
CA ASN A 710 11.42 -2.77 6.92
C ASN A 710 11.90 -1.28 7.01
N ARG A 711 12.09 -0.85 8.28
CA ARG A 711 13.16 -0.01 8.89
C ARG A 711 13.00 1.53 9.00
N ASN A 712 12.76 1.95 10.26
CA ASN A 712 13.59 2.83 11.14
C ASN A 712 14.01 4.26 10.69
N ASN A 713 14.15 5.29 11.55
CA ASN A 713 13.76 5.65 12.93
C ASN A 713 14.22 7.11 13.21
N ILE A 714 14.07 7.66 14.44
CA ILE A 714 14.47 9.01 14.98
C ILE A 714 13.27 9.98 15.12
N ASP A 715 13.32 11.05 15.95
CA ASP A 715 13.22 11.09 17.44
C ASP A 715 13.63 12.47 18.07
N ASP A 716 12.64 13.26 18.57
CA ASP A 716 12.66 14.12 19.81
C ASP A 716 12.96 15.66 19.84
N CYS A 717 12.31 16.34 20.82
CA CYS A 717 12.57 17.64 21.50
C CYS A 717 12.09 19.01 20.92
N THR A 718 11.51 19.95 21.70
CA THR A 718 12.26 20.82 22.65
C THR A 718 11.42 21.77 23.59
N PHE A 719 11.87 21.90 24.87
CA PHE A 719 12.12 23.11 25.74
C PHE A 719 11.03 24.22 26.01
N ASP A 720 11.11 25.18 26.98
CA ASP A 720 12.07 25.55 28.06
C ASP A 720 11.44 26.08 29.42
N PRO A 721 11.20 27.40 29.71
CA PRO A 721 11.86 27.99 30.89
C PRO A 721 11.03 28.58 32.05
N ASN A 722 11.71 28.71 33.20
CA ASN A 722 11.57 29.79 34.20
C ASN A 722 10.27 29.92 35.03
N LYS A 723 10.11 29.10 36.09
CA LYS A 723 9.71 29.60 37.44
C LYS A 723 9.97 28.60 38.58
N ARG A 724 10.88 28.97 39.49
CA ARG A 724 11.05 28.31 40.81
C ARG A 724 10.04 28.88 41.83
N ILE A 725 9.59 28.06 42.79
CA ILE A 725 9.83 28.19 44.26
C ILE A 725 8.88 27.28 45.07
N ALA A 726 9.49 26.40 45.90
CA ALA A 726 9.10 25.81 47.20
C ALA A 726 7.59 25.69 47.60
N GLN A 727 7.13 24.59 48.22
CA GLN A 727 7.59 24.06 49.53
C GLN A 727 7.17 22.59 49.79
N TYR A 728 7.88 21.94 50.73
CA TYR A 728 7.43 20.79 51.54
C TYR A 728 6.05 21.09 52.21
N ASN A 729 5.24 20.14 52.74
CA ASN A 729 5.61 18.92 53.46
C ASN A 729 4.44 17.92 53.64
N GLU A 730 4.79 16.67 53.93
CA GLU A 730 4.11 15.72 54.86
C GLU A 730 2.57 15.51 54.87
N SER A 731 2.17 14.32 54.39
CA SER A 731 1.64 13.22 55.24
C SER A 731 0.13 12.89 55.33
N VAL A 732 -0.12 11.56 55.29
CA VAL A 732 -1.26 10.76 55.78
C VAL A 732 -2.66 10.91 55.14
N ARG A 733 -3.07 9.83 54.45
CA ARG A 733 -4.36 9.10 54.56
C ARG A 733 -4.17 7.73 53.87
N ASP A 734 -4.56 6.61 54.50
CA ASP A 734 -5.89 5.99 54.47
C ASP A 734 -6.34 5.69 53.02
N GLU A 735 -6.81 4.50 52.63
CA GLU A 735 -7.07 3.22 53.31
C GLU A 735 -7.47 2.16 52.23
N HIS A 736 -7.46 0.86 52.56
CA HIS A 736 -8.34 -0.18 51.97
C HIS A 736 -8.24 -0.66 50.48
N TYR A 737 -8.13 -2.00 50.31
CA TYR A 737 -8.58 -2.84 49.16
C TYR A 737 -7.81 -2.70 47.82
N ILE A 738 -7.60 -3.71 46.94
CA ILE A 738 -8.11 -5.10 46.73
C ILE A 738 -7.00 -6.00 46.08
N TYR A 739 -7.21 -7.33 46.02
CA TYR A 739 -6.33 -8.32 45.36
C TYR A 739 -6.20 -8.15 43.82
N ARG A 740 -5.00 -8.37 43.23
CA ARG A 740 -4.65 -9.52 42.32
C ARG A 740 -3.33 -9.33 41.52
N PHE A 741 -2.52 -10.39 41.49
CA PHE A 741 -1.59 -10.81 40.41
C PHE A 741 -2.36 -11.77 39.44
N PRO A 742 -1.81 -12.31 38.31
CA PRO A 742 -0.50 -12.09 37.65
C PRO A 742 -0.50 -11.97 36.08
N LEU A 743 0.68 -11.59 35.54
CA LEU A 743 1.48 -12.08 34.37
C LEU A 743 0.91 -12.72 33.08
N TYR A 744 1.79 -12.65 32.06
CA TYR A 744 1.96 -13.42 30.81
C TYR A 744 1.51 -12.77 29.49
N LEU A 745 2.51 -12.44 28.67
CA LEU A 745 2.50 -12.61 27.22
C LEU A 745 3.44 -13.79 26.94
N GLU A 746 2.85 -14.96 26.73
CA GLU A 746 3.46 -15.97 25.85
C GLU A 746 3.09 -15.62 24.40
N ASP A 747 3.35 -16.52 23.45
CA ASP A 747 2.56 -16.51 22.22
C ASP A 747 1.09 -16.37 22.60
N LYS A 748 0.41 -15.40 21.98
CA LYS A 748 -0.98 -15.06 22.26
C LYS A 748 -1.91 -16.15 21.69
N VAL A 749 -1.77 -17.39 22.17
CA VAL A 749 -2.41 -18.60 21.67
C VAL A 749 -2.75 -19.50 22.86
N VAL A 750 -4.03 -19.59 23.19
CA VAL A 750 -4.54 -20.62 24.11
C VAL A 750 -4.95 -21.83 23.29
N TYR A 751 -4.53 -23.03 23.69
CA TYR A 751 -4.76 -24.27 22.97
C TYR A 751 -5.92 -25.05 23.57
N VAL A 752 -6.78 -25.60 22.72
CA VAL A 752 -7.97 -26.36 23.11
C VAL A 752 -8.02 -27.65 22.30
N ASP A 753 -8.23 -28.79 22.96
CA ASP A 753 -8.32 -30.12 22.35
C ASP A 753 -9.23 -31.00 23.23
N ASP A 754 -10.24 -31.70 22.67
CA ASP A 754 -11.18 -32.51 23.46
C ASP A 754 -10.54 -33.81 24.02
N ASP A 755 -9.32 -34.15 23.60
CA ASP A 755 -8.47 -35.19 24.20
C ASP A 755 -7.54 -34.66 25.33
N PHE A 756 -7.52 -33.34 25.62
CA PHE A 756 -6.72 -32.79 26.73
C PHE A 756 -7.28 -33.11 28.12
N THR A 757 -6.47 -32.81 29.13
CA THR A 757 -6.90 -32.61 30.51
C THR A 757 -6.55 -31.18 30.87
N ASP A 758 -7.52 -30.40 31.36
CA ASP A 758 -7.35 -29.00 31.72
C ASP A 758 -6.05 -28.71 32.49
N ASP A 759 -5.26 -27.79 31.95
CA ASP A 759 -3.97 -27.36 32.48
C ASP A 759 -3.81 -25.85 32.32
N LEU A 760 -4.35 -25.13 33.32
CA LEU A 760 -4.23 -23.68 33.49
C LEU A 760 -2.77 -23.18 33.51
N GLU A 761 -1.80 -24.03 33.88
CA GLU A 761 -0.38 -23.61 33.92
C GLU A 761 0.27 -23.64 32.52
N ASN A 762 -0.38 -24.27 31.53
CA ASN A 762 0.15 -24.44 30.16
C ASN A 762 -0.82 -23.94 29.07
N HIS A 763 -1.84 -23.15 29.42
CA HIS A 763 -2.86 -22.65 28.49
C HIS A 763 -3.51 -23.74 27.62
N ARG A 764 -3.78 -24.92 28.21
CA ARG A 764 -4.37 -26.09 27.54
C ARG A 764 -5.69 -26.48 28.19
N TRP A 765 -6.73 -26.59 27.40
CA TRP A 765 -8.11 -26.80 27.89
C TRP A 765 -8.85 -27.89 27.11
N ASP A 766 -9.72 -28.62 27.80
CA ASP A 766 -10.64 -29.59 27.16
C ASP A 766 -11.92 -28.94 26.59
N SER A 767 -12.12 -27.65 26.89
CA SER A 767 -13.26 -26.85 26.44
C SER A 767 -12.85 -25.45 25.96
N ILE A 768 -13.55 -24.95 24.94
CA ILE A 768 -13.28 -23.66 24.30
C ILE A 768 -13.64 -22.51 25.25
N GLN A 769 -14.69 -22.66 26.06
CA GLN A 769 -15.08 -21.63 27.02
C GLN A 769 -14.00 -21.39 28.09
N GLU A 770 -13.35 -22.42 28.62
CA GLU A 770 -12.25 -22.20 29.58
C GLU A 770 -11.02 -21.59 28.88
N GLY A 771 -10.72 -22.00 27.64
CA GLY A 771 -9.69 -21.32 26.83
C GLY A 771 -9.96 -19.82 26.61
N ILE A 772 -11.22 -19.42 26.40
CA ILE A 772 -11.61 -18.01 26.33
C ILE A 772 -11.60 -17.33 27.71
N ASN A 773 -11.95 -18.04 28.78
CA ASN A 773 -11.90 -17.50 30.15
C ASN A 773 -10.46 -17.12 30.53
N ASP A 774 -9.50 -17.93 30.12
CA ASP A 774 -8.05 -17.80 30.32
C ASP A 774 -7.44 -16.67 29.47
N ALA A 775 -7.72 -16.62 28.16
CA ALA A 775 -7.12 -15.68 27.21
C ALA A 775 -7.32 -14.18 27.51
N GLY A 776 -6.42 -13.32 27.01
CA GLY A 776 -6.57 -11.85 27.05
C GLY A 776 -7.12 -11.23 25.77
N ASP A 777 -7.24 -9.89 25.72
CA ASP A 777 -7.54 -9.18 24.48
C ASP A 777 -6.38 -9.27 23.46
N GLY A 778 -6.74 -9.43 22.19
CA GLY A 778 -5.86 -9.70 21.07
C GLY A 778 -5.28 -11.11 21.03
N TYR A 779 -5.79 -12.04 21.85
CA TYR A 779 -5.35 -13.45 21.85
C TYR A 779 -5.92 -14.23 20.67
N THR A 780 -5.32 -15.37 20.38
CA THR A 780 -5.86 -16.45 19.57
C THR A 780 -6.29 -17.59 20.50
N ILE A 781 -7.41 -18.22 20.21
CA ILE A 781 -7.79 -19.52 20.76
C ILE A 781 -7.65 -20.52 19.62
N PHE A 782 -6.66 -21.40 19.67
CA PHE A 782 -6.45 -22.43 18.67
C PHE A 782 -7.11 -23.73 19.11
N VAL A 783 -8.10 -24.18 18.35
CA VAL A 783 -8.95 -25.33 18.70
C VAL A 783 -8.69 -26.49 17.74
N HIS A 784 -8.13 -27.58 18.26
CA HIS A 784 -7.82 -28.80 17.53
C HIS A 784 -9.07 -29.53 17.03
N ASN A 785 -8.89 -30.45 16.07
CA ASN A 785 -9.98 -31.29 15.56
C ASN A 785 -10.64 -32.10 16.69
N GLY A 786 -11.94 -31.91 16.91
CA GLY A 786 -12.65 -32.42 18.08
C GLY A 786 -14.15 -32.13 18.04
N THR A 787 -14.95 -32.70 18.95
CA THR A 787 -16.37 -32.34 19.11
C THR A 787 -16.65 -31.81 20.52
N TYR A 788 -16.66 -30.49 20.63
CA TYR A 788 -16.85 -29.74 21.86
C TYR A 788 -18.35 -29.52 22.12
N TYR A 789 -18.88 -30.12 23.19
CA TYR A 789 -20.30 -30.10 23.54
C TYR A 789 -20.64 -28.94 24.50
N GLU A 790 -20.59 -27.70 23.98
CA GLU A 790 -20.68 -26.48 24.79
C GLU A 790 -21.43 -25.33 24.09
N ASN A 791 -21.66 -24.25 24.84
CA ASN A 791 -22.17 -22.98 24.32
C ASN A 791 -21.21 -21.88 24.78
N VAL A 792 -20.59 -21.19 23.83
CA VAL A 792 -19.39 -20.36 24.00
C VAL A 792 -19.74 -18.88 24.00
N VAL A 793 -19.12 -18.08 24.86
CA VAL A 793 -19.25 -16.62 24.90
C VAL A 793 -17.90 -15.96 24.63
N VAL A 794 -17.77 -15.33 23.47
CA VAL A 794 -16.62 -14.52 23.07
C VAL A 794 -16.83 -13.08 23.55
N ASN A 795 -16.37 -12.81 24.77
CA ASN A 795 -16.52 -11.52 25.47
C ASN A 795 -15.21 -10.71 25.55
N LYS A 796 -14.18 -11.13 24.82
CA LYS A 796 -12.87 -10.48 24.67
C LYS A 796 -12.56 -10.33 23.18
N SER A 797 -11.78 -9.32 22.81
CA SER A 797 -11.44 -8.98 21.42
C SER A 797 -10.39 -9.97 20.88
N LEU A 798 -10.78 -11.13 20.39
CA LEU A 798 -9.86 -12.25 20.11
C LEU A 798 -10.10 -12.98 18.77
N THR A 799 -9.12 -13.78 18.35
CA THR A 799 -9.22 -14.70 17.21
C THR A 799 -9.58 -16.11 17.71
N LEU A 800 -10.83 -16.54 17.55
CA LEU A 800 -11.22 -17.93 17.78
C LEU A 800 -11.01 -18.72 16.47
N LYS A 801 -10.06 -19.65 16.46
CA LYS A 801 -9.59 -20.35 15.25
C LYS A 801 -9.62 -21.87 15.42
N GLY A 802 -10.45 -22.54 14.63
CA GLY A 802 -10.45 -23.99 14.50
C GLY A 802 -9.39 -24.47 13.52
N GLU A 803 -8.78 -25.63 13.83
CA GLU A 803 -7.79 -26.29 12.98
C GLU A 803 -8.36 -26.63 11.59
N ASN A 804 -9.58 -27.19 11.54
CA ASN A 804 -10.23 -27.54 10.28
C ASN A 804 -11.76 -27.53 10.41
N ARG A 805 -12.44 -26.69 9.63
CA ARG A 805 -13.92 -26.55 9.69
C ARG A 805 -14.71 -27.84 9.51
N ASN A 806 -14.14 -28.87 8.88
CA ASN A 806 -14.83 -30.15 8.68
C ASN A 806 -14.80 -31.03 9.94
N ASN A 807 -13.83 -30.83 10.84
CA ASN A 807 -13.48 -31.73 11.94
C ASN A 807 -13.43 -31.05 13.32
N THR A 808 -13.21 -29.73 13.40
CA THR A 808 -13.35 -28.92 14.61
C THR A 808 -14.82 -28.50 14.76
N ILE A 809 -15.55 -29.13 15.68
CA ILE A 809 -17.01 -29.04 15.79
C ILE A 809 -17.41 -28.50 17.16
N ILE A 810 -18.18 -27.40 17.20
CA ILE A 810 -18.87 -26.93 18.41
C ILE A 810 -20.35 -27.32 18.33
N ASP A 811 -20.86 -28.00 19.36
CA ASP A 811 -22.17 -28.62 19.41
C ASP A 811 -23.00 -28.11 20.62
N GLY A 812 -23.95 -27.22 20.38
CA GLY A 812 -24.76 -26.56 21.43
C GLY A 812 -25.79 -27.45 22.14
N VAL A 813 -25.73 -28.78 21.93
CA VAL A 813 -26.56 -29.83 22.57
C VAL A 813 -28.09 -29.59 22.54
N GLY A 814 -28.58 -28.84 21.55
CA GLY A 814 -30.00 -28.55 21.35
C GLY A 814 -30.54 -27.34 22.14
N SER A 815 -29.67 -26.50 22.71
CA SER A 815 -30.04 -25.36 23.56
C SER A 815 -29.24 -24.09 23.19
N GLY A 816 -29.71 -22.93 23.64
CA GLY A 816 -28.93 -21.67 23.59
C GLY A 816 -28.39 -21.23 22.22
N GLU A 817 -27.39 -20.37 22.28
CA GLU A 817 -26.56 -19.92 21.17
C GLU A 817 -25.22 -20.64 21.26
N VAL A 818 -24.78 -21.32 20.19
CA VAL A 818 -23.53 -22.10 20.26
C VAL A 818 -22.31 -21.21 20.42
N ILE A 819 -22.30 -20.04 19.77
CA ILE A 819 -21.34 -18.96 20.02
C ILE A 819 -22.10 -17.63 20.17
N ARG A 820 -21.85 -16.88 21.24
CA ARG A 820 -22.30 -15.49 21.43
C ARG A 820 -21.08 -14.57 21.49
N VAL A 821 -20.99 -13.62 20.57
CA VAL A 821 -19.94 -12.59 20.51
C VAL A 821 -20.49 -11.30 21.10
N THR A 822 -19.83 -10.80 22.16
CA THR A 822 -20.16 -9.53 22.82
C THR A 822 -18.99 -8.56 22.90
N ALA A 823 -17.81 -8.95 22.41
CA ALA A 823 -16.68 -8.05 22.21
C ALA A 823 -16.63 -7.53 20.76
N ASN A 824 -15.85 -6.49 20.53
CA ASN A 824 -15.58 -5.97 19.20
C ASN A 824 -14.31 -6.60 18.63
N ASN A 825 -14.01 -6.36 17.35
CA ASN A 825 -12.72 -6.70 16.72
C ASN A 825 -12.33 -8.20 16.80
N CYS A 826 -13.31 -9.11 16.94
CA CYS A 826 -13.05 -10.55 16.99
C CYS A 826 -12.94 -11.15 15.59
N VAL A 827 -12.15 -12.23 15.45
CA VAL A 827 -12.11 -13.06 14.25
C VAL A 827 -12.57 -14.47 14.63
N ILE A 828 -13.51 -15.05 13.89
CA ILE A 828 -13.99 -16.43 14.15
C ILE A 828 -13.91 -17.23 12.85
N ASN A 829 -13.04 -18.23 12.79
CA ASN A 829 -12.83 -19.04 11.60
C ASN A 829 -12.50 -20.52 11.88
N GLY A 830 -12.76 -21.38 10.89
CA GLY A 830 -12.31 -22.78 10.92
C GLY A 830 -13.19 -23.75 11.71
N PHE A 831 -14.45 -23.42 12.02
CA PHE A 831 -15.36 -24.31 12.78
C PHE A 831 -16.51 -24.88 11.98
N THR A 832 -16.99 -26.07 12.36
CA THR A 832 -18.41 -26.42 12.24
C THR A 832 -19.14 -26.01 13.53
N VAL A 833 -20.28 -25.32 13.41
CA VAL A 833 -21.09 -24.87 14.55
C VAL A 833 -22.51 -25.38 14.40
N ARG A 834 -22.98 -26.22 15.33
CA ARG A 834 -24.24 -26.95 15.19
C ARG A 834 -25.06 -27.14 16.47
N ASN A 835 -26.32 -27.52 16.29
CA ASN A 835 -27.28 -27.87 17.33
C ASN A 835 -27.59 -26.76 18.36
N GLY A 836 -27.34 -25.48 18.05
CA GLY A 836 -27.79 -24.35 18.87
C GLY A 836 -29.31 -24.22 18.86
N GLY A 837 -29.94 -24.14 20.03
CA GLY A 837 -31.39 -24.07 20.18
C GLY A 837 -32.02 -22.75 19.69
N TYR A 838 -31.27 -21.65 19.74
CA TYR A 838 -31.67 -20.31 19.29
C TYR A 838 -30.93 -19.88 18.01
N CYS A 839 -29.59 -19.99 17.98
CA CYS A 839 -28.78 -19.79 16.78
C CYS A 839 -27.42 -20.49 16.86
N GLY A 840 -26.71 -20.57 15.72
CA GLY A 840 -25.33 -21.03 15.66
C GLY A 840 -24.37 -19.98 16.21
N MET A 841 -24.42 -18.77 15.65
CA MET A 841 -23.63 -17.62 16.13
C MET A 841 -24.54 -16.41 16.37
N GLU A 842 -24.35 -15.69 17.47
CA GLU A 842 -24.96 -14.39 17.76
C GLU A 842 -23.88 -13.31 17.89
N LEU A 843 -24.06 -12.14 17.27
CA LEU A 843 -23.31 -10.91 17.54
C LEU A 843 -24.26 -9.94 18.25
N TYR A 844 -23.93 -9.55 19.48
CA TYR A 844 -24.80 -8.80 20.39
C TYR A 844 -24.06 -7.58 20.96
N TYR A 845 -24.45 -6.37 20.55
CA TYR A 845 -23.71 -5.12 20.80
C TYR A 845 -22.22 -5.22 20.40
N SER A 846 -21.95 -5.84 19.25
CA SER A 846 -20.63 -6.34 18.87
C SER A 846 -20.30 -5.92 17.43
N SER A 847 -19.27 -5.10 17.28
CA SER A 847 -18.90 -4.41 16.02
C SER A 847 -17.47 -4.72 15.56
N ASN A 848 -17.18 -4.50 14.27
CA ASN A 848 -15.87 -4.72 13.64
C ASN A 848 -15.37 -6.18 13.67
N ASN A 849 -16.26 -7.17 13.78
CA ASN A 849 -15.88 -8.58 13.83
C ASN A 849 -15.84 -9.22 12.43
N THR A 850 -15.00 -10.25 12.26
CA THR A 850 -14.91 -11.05 11.04
C THR A 850 -15.29 -12.51 11.30
N ILE A 851 -16.43 -12.95 10.76
CA ILE A 851 -16.89 -14.34 10.81
C ILE A 851 -16.60 -14.97 9.44
N THR A 852 -15.60 -15.84 9.36
CA THR A 852 -15.09 -16.30 8.05
C THR A 852 -14.78 -17.80 7.94
N GLY A 853 -15.16 -18.41 6.82
CA GLY A 853 -14.76 -19.79 6.48
C GLY A 853 -15.39 -20.91 7.31
N ASN A 854 -16.44 -20.64 8.11
CA ASN A 854 -17.09 -21.61 8.99
C ASN A 854 -18.22 -22.40 8.29
N THR A 855 -18.64 -23.52 8.90
CA THR A 855 -19.83 -24.31 8.52
C THR A 855 -20.87 -24.24 9.63
N ILE A 856 -21.99 -23.55 9.43
CA ILE A 856 -22.97 -23.25 10.48
C ILE A 856 -24.28 -23.97 10.14
N SER A 857 -24.61 -25.04 10.87
CA SER A 857 -25.68 -25.94 10.46
C SER A 857 -26.50 -26.59 11.56
N SER A 858 -27.76 -26.96 11.26
CA SER A 858 -28.67 -27.62 12.21
C SER A 858 -28.95 -26.83 13.50
N ASN A 859 -28.82 -25.50 13.46
CA ASN A 859 -29.15 -24.61 14.58
C ASN A 859 -30.57 -24.02 14.44
N GLY A 860 -30.99 -23.20 15.40
CA GLY A 860 -32.19 -22.35 15.30
C GLY A 860 -32.11 -21.39 14.10
N ARG A 861 -31.38 -20.29 14.22
CA ARG A 861 -30.86 -19.49 13.08
C ARG A 861 -29.41 -19.87 12.80
N GLY A 862 -28.88 -19.55 11.62
CA GLY A 862 -27.44 -19.70 11.36
C GLY A 862 -26.63 -18.64 12.13
N ILE A 863 -26.52 -17.43 11.57
CA ILE A 863 -25.89 -16.26 12.19
C ILE A 863 -26.98 -15.23 12.54
N TYR A 864 -26.86 -14.58 13.69
CA TYR A 864 -27.78 -13.54 14.14
C TYR A 864 -27.03 -12.28 14.62
N LEU A 865 -27.20 -11.15 13.94
CA LEU A 865 -26.68 -9.85 14.34
C LEU A 865 -27.80 -9.07 15.03
N THR A 866 -27.51 -8.46 16.18
CA THR A 866 -28.52 -7.75 16.96
C THR A 866 -27.97 -6.59 17.77
N ASN A 867 -28.80 -5.55 17.92
CA ASN A 867 -28.57 -4.37 18.77
C ASN A 867 -27.24 -3.65 18.49
N HIS A 868 -27.19 -2.82 17.44
CA HIS A 868 -26.01 -1.99 17.14
C HIS A 868 -24.70 -2.79 16.91
N SER A 869 -24.83 -3.99 16.36
CA SER A 869 -23.70 -4.81 15.91
C SER A 869 -23.31 -4.42 14.48
N SER A 870 -22.55 -3.34 14.35
CA SER A 870 -22.25 -2.66 13.08
C SER A 870 -20.83 -2.98 12.55
N HIS A 871 -20.56 -2.64 11.28
CA HIS A 871 -19.22 -2.81 10.67
C HIS A 871 -18.66 -4.26 10.69
N ASN A 872 -19.51 -5.28 10.83
CA ASN A 872 -19.09 -6.68 10.83
C ASN A 872 -18.98 -7.25 9.41
N THR A 873 -18.03 -8.17 9.21
CA THR A 873 -17.83 -8.91 7.97
C THR A 873 -18.19 -10.39 8.15
N ILE A 874 -19.18 -10.87 7.40
CA ILE A 874 -19.57 -12.29 7.31
C ILE A 874 -19.14 -12.80 5.93
N ALA A 875 -18.07 -13.59 5.86
CA ALA A 875 -17.44 -13.96 4.60
C ALA A 875 -17.22 -15.46 4.41
N LYS A 876 -17.45 -15.99 3.20
CA LYS A 876 -16.99 -17.35 2.81
C LYS A 876 -17.50 -18.50 3.70
N ASN A 877 -18.61 -18.32 4.43
CA ASN A 877 -19.20 -19.35 5.31
C ASN A 877 -20.17 -20.26 4.56
N MET A 878 -20.38 -21.48 5.05
CA MET A 878 -21.39 -22.44 4.61
C MET A 878 -22.52 -22.51 5.65
N ILE A 879 -23.67 -21.89 5.38
CA ILE A 879 -24.76 -21.70 6.35
C ILE A 879 -25.98 -22.51 5.90
N LEU A 880 -26.21 -23.67 6.53
CA LEU A 880 -27.11 -24.68 5.95
C LEU A 880 -27.95 -25.48 6.96
N HIS A 881 -29.16 -25.88 6.57
CA HIS A 881 -30.05 -26.71 7.40
C HIS A 881 -30.40 -26.13 8.78
N ASN A 882 -30.31 -24.81 8.96
CA ASN A 882 -30.81 -24.15 10.18
C ASN A 882 -32.35 -24.07 10.14
N ARG A 883 -33.03 -24.06 11.29
CA ARG A 883 -34.49 -24.18 11.41
C ARG A 883 -35.26 -22.93 10.96
N TYR A 884 -34.66 -21.77 11.11
CA TYR A 884 -35.16 -20.46 10.71
C TYR A 884 -34.23 -19.90 9.62
N SER A 885 -34.06 -18.58 9.53
CA SER A 885 -33.25 -17.96 8.49
C SER A 885 -31.75 -18.28 8.63
N GLY A 886 -31.04 -18.29 7.51
CA GLY A 886 -29.59 -18.54 7.46
C GLY A 886 -28.81 -17.42 8.17
N ILE A 887 -29.02 -16.18 7.75
CA ILE A 887 -28.54 -14.97 8.46
C ILE A 887 -29.75 -14.12 8.86
N SER A 888 -29.74 -13.57 10.07
CA SER A 888 -30.71 -12.58 10.54
C SER A 888 -29.99 -11.35 11.09
N ILE A 889 -30.49 -10.14 10.83
CA ILE A 889 -29.92 -8.87 11.28
C ILE A 889 -31.06 -7.99 11.81
N PHE A 890 -31.23 -7.88 13.13
CA PHE A 890 -32.37 -7.19 13.74
C PHE A 890 -31.96 -6.04 14.68
N TYR A 891 -32.75 -4.97 14.75
CA TYR A 891 -32.58 -3.84 15.67
C TYR A 891 -31.30 -3.00 15.42
N ILE A 892 -31.33 -2.19 14.36
CA ILE A 892 -30.34 -1.16 14.01
C ILE A 892 -28.90 -1.70 13.98
N ASN A 893 -28.52 -2.34 12.88
CA ASN A 893 -27.14 -2.75 12.61
C ASN A 893 -26.77 -2.21 11.22
N ILE A 894 -25.74 -1.37 11.16
CA ILE A 894 -25.39 -0.61 9.95
C ILE A 894 -23.98 -0.97 9.45
N ASN A 895 -23.71 -0.69 8.18
CA ASN A 895 -22.39 -0.85 7.57
C ASN A 895 -21.80 -2.28 7.63
N ASN A 896 -22.64 -3.33 7.76
CA ASN A 896 -22.17 -4.72 7.76
C ASN A 896 -22.00 -5.24 6.32
N THR A 897 -21.03 -6.13 6.12
CA THR A 897 -20.74 -6.77 4.83
C THR A 897 -20.97 -8.27 4.89
N ILE A 898 -21.88 -8.78 4.06
CA ILE A 898 -22.17 -10.20 3.86
C ILE A 898 -21.70 -10.60 2.47
N ILE A 899 -20.59 -11.33 2.38
CA ILE A 899 -19.91 -11.57 1.10
C ILE A 899 -19.51 -13.03 0.85
N ALA A 900 -19.79 -13.53 -0.35
CA ALA A 900 -19.32 -14.85 -0.82
C ALA A 900 -19.70 -16.05 0.08
N ASN A 901 -20.83 -15.97 0.80
CA ASN A 901 -21.33 -17.08 1.62
C ASN A 901 -22.20 -18.03 0.78
N ASN A 902 -22.24 -19.30 1.19
CA ASN A 902 -23.15 -20.31 0.63
C ASN A 902 -24.25 -20.60 1.66
N ILE A 903 -25.45 -20.09 1.43
CA ILE A 903 -26.58 -20.07 2.36
C ILE A 903 -27.70 -20.94 1.78
N SER A 904 -27.87 -22.17 2.27
CA SER A 904 -28.77 -23.11 1.61
C SER A 904 -29.58 -24.04 2.51
N ASN A 905 -30.76 -24.44 2.04
CA ASN A 905 -31.61 -25.43 2.72
C ASN A 905 -31.98 -25.05 4.16
N ASN A 906 -32.05 -23.75 4.48
CA ASN A 906 -32.51 -23.26 5.78
C ASN A 906 -34.06 -23.18 5.84
N GLY A 907 -34.63 -23.28 7.05
CA GLY A 907 -36.06 -23.45 7.28
C GLY A 907 -36.88 -22.15 7.28
N GLY A 908 -36.21 -21.00 7.27
CA GLY A 908 -36.75 -19.68 6.94
C GLY A 908 -36.04 -19.09 5.74
N ASP A 909 -35.78 -17.79 5.77
CA ASP A 909 -35.17 -17.04 4.67
C ASP A 909 -33.67 -17.32 4.53
N GLY A 910 -33.06 -16.99 3.39
CA GLY A 910 -31.60 -17.00 3.27
C GLY A 910 -30.95 -15.94 4.16
N ILE A 911 -31.26 -14.67 3.90
CA ILE A 911 -30.82 -13.50 4.67
C ILE A 911 -32.05 -12.66 5.03
N PHE A 912 -32.20 -12.25 6.30
CA PHE A 912 -33.33 -11.45 6.77
C PHE A 912 -32.89 -10.24 7.61
N LEU A 913 -33.14 -9.02 7.11
CA LEU A 913 -32.90 -7.73 7.77
C LEU A 913 -34.22 -7.18 8.33
N ARG A 914 -34.23 -6.67 9.57
CA ARG A 914 -35.45 -6.10 10.19
C ARG A 914 -35.19 -5.00 11.22
N ASP A 915 -36.02 -3.96 11.23
CA ASP A 915 -35.94 -2.82 12.17
C ASP A 915 -34.67 -1.97 11.92
N TYR A 916 -34.69 -1.14 10.88
CA TYR A 916 -33.70 -0.05 10.64
C TYR A 916 -32.24 -0.48 10.44
N ASN A 917 -32.00 -1.49 9.58
CA ASN A 917 -30.64 -1.94 9.22
C ASN A 917 -30.23 -1.33 7.89
N ASP A 918 -29.50 -0.24 7.97
CA ASP A 918 -29.20 0.60 6.82
C ASP A 918 -27.74 0.46 6.36
N ASN A 919 -27.45 0.80 5.11
CA ASN A 919 -26.10 0.84 4.55
C ASN A 919 -25.34 -0.51 4.61
N ASN A 920 -26.03 -1.65 4.64
CA ASN A 920 -25.39 -2.97 4.61
C ASN A 920 -25.15 -3.43 3.17
N VAL A 921 -24.06 -4.19 2.97
CA VAL A 921 -23.66 -4.74 1.66
C VAL A 921 -23.87 -6.25 1.66
N ILE A 922 -24.71 -6.75 0.76
CA ILE A 922 -24.98 -8.17 0.54
C ILE A 922 -24.48 -8.51 -0.87
N MET A 923 -23.30 -9.11 -0.98
CA MET A 923 -22.59 -9.26 -2.26
C MET A 923 -22.12 -10.68 -2.57
N ASN A 924 -22.30 -11.13 -3.82
CA ASN A 924 -21.74 -12.38 -4.34
C ASN A 924 -22.08 -13.65 -3.53
N ASN A 925 -23.20 -13.67 -2.80
CA ASN A 925 -23.63 -14.83 -2.02
C ASN A 925 -24.42 -15.83 -2.88
N ASN A 926 -24.30 -17.12 -2.58
CA ASN A 926 -25.09 -18.20 -3.17
C ASN A 926 -26.20 -18.62 -2.20
N ILE A 927 -27.44 -18.25 -2.49
CA ILE A 927 -28.60 -18.35 -1.60
C ILE A 927 -29.64 -19.28 -2.21
N VAL A 928 -29.62 -20.56 -1.80
CA VAL A 928 -30.26 -21.64 -2.58
C VAL A 928 -31.15 -22.56 -1.73
N SER A 929 -32.37 -22.83 -2.21
CA SER A 929 -33.29 -23.81 -1.60
C SER A 929 -33.66 -23.56 -0.14
N ASN A 930 -33.68 -22.31 0.32
CA ASN A 930 -34.21 -21.96 1.65
C ASN A 930 -35.75 -21.94 1.60
N ASN A 931 -36.44 -22.27 2.70
CA ASN A 931 -37.91 -22.42 2.70
C ASN A 931 -38.66 -21.07 2.65
N GLY A 932 -38.03 -19.98 3.10
CA GLY A 932 -38.56 -18.61 3.05
C GLY A 932 -38.16 -17.89 1.76
N ASP A 933 -38.02 -16.56 1.86
CA ASP A 933 -37.47 -15.75 0.78
C ASP A 933 -35.94 -15.95 0.68
N GLY A 934 -35.33 -15.66 -0.47
CA GLY A 934 -33.86 -15.64 -0.57
C GLY A 934 -33.24 -14.54 0.29
N ILE A 935 -33.64 -13.29 0.05
CA ILE A 935 -33.25 -12.12 0.83
C ILE A 935 -34.52 -11.33 1.18
N TYR A 936 -34.68 -10.95 2.46
CA TYR A 936 -35.84 -10.19 2.93
C TYR A 936 -35.39 -8.98 3.77
N LEU A 937 -35.87 -7.78 3.43
CA LEU A 937 -35.70 -6.53 4.15
C LEU A 937 -37.07 -6.04 4.65
N LEU A 938 -37.16 -5.65 5.92
CA LEU A 938 -38.42 -5.33 6.59
C LEU A 938 -38.29 -4.16 7.56
N TRP A 939 -39.25 -3.22 7.54
CA TRP A 939 -39.35 -2.09 8.46
C TRP A 939 -38.15 -1.14 8.36
N SER A 940 -38.19 -0.29 7.33
CA SER A 940 -37.23 0.79 7.07
C SER A 940 -35.77 0.36 7.11
N CYS A 941 -35.43 -0.71 6.39
CA CYS A 941 -34.03 -1.04 6.11
C CYS A 941 -33.65 -0.36 4.79
N ASP A 942 -32.89 0.72 4.88
CA ASP A 942 -32.69 1.69 3.81
C ASP A 942 -31.23 1.69 3.30
N TYR A 943 -30.99 2.19 2.08
CA TYR A 943 -29.63 2.36 1.52
C TYR A 943 -28.78 1.06 1.47
N ASN A 944 -29.39 -0.13 1.51
CA ASN A 944 -28.65 -1.39 1.42
C ASN A 944 -28.31 -1.72 -0.04
N ASN A 945 -27.15 -2.34 -0.24
CA ASN A 945 -26.65 -2.73 -1.55
C ASN A 945 -26.65 -4.26 -1.69
N ILE A 946 -27.51 -4.79 -2.57
CA ILE A 946 -27.68 -6.21 -2.85
C ILE A 946 -27.15 -6.49 -4.26
N THR A 947 -25.87 -6.88 -4.38
CA THR A 947 -25.17 -6.98 -5.69
C THR A 947 -24.61 -8.37 -5.99
N GLY A 948 -24.79 -8.87 -7.22
CA GLY A 948 -24.07 -10.06 -7.72
C GLY A 948 -24.46 -11.39 -7.05
N ASN A 949 -25.55 -11.45 -6.30
CA ASN A 949 -25.97 -12.66 -5.59
C ASN A 949 -26.68 -13.65 -6.52
N THR A 950 -26.52 -14.94 -6.24
CA THR A 950 -27.22 -16.04 -6.91
C THR A 950 -28.32 -16.55 -5.98
N VAL A 951 -29.59 -16.29 -6.30
CA VAL A 951 -30.76 -16.49 -5.43
C VAL A 951 -31.74 -17.47 -6.07
N LEU A 952 -31.62 -18.76 -5.74
CA LEU A 952 -32.21 -19.84 -6.53
C LEU A 952 -33.12 -20.79 -5.72
N ASN A 953 -34.22 -21.24 -6.31
CA ASN A 953 -35.06 -22.33 -5.80
C ASN A 953 -35.61 -22.13 -4.36
N ASN A 954 -35.72 -20.90 -3.88
CA ASN A 954 -36.25 -20.64 -2.53
C ASN A 954 -37.77 -20.82 -2.48
N GLY A 955 -38.30 -21.17 -1.30
CA GLY A 955 -39.68 -21.61 -1.07
C GLY A 955 -40.72 -20.49 -1.02
N MET A 956 -40.27 -19.23 -0.97
CA MET A 956 -41.06 -18.04 -1.25
C MET A 956 -40.42 -17.27 -2.42
N GLY A 957 -40.25 -15.95 -2.32
CA GLY A 957 -39.65 -15.13 -3.36
C GLY A 957 -38.12 -15.16 -3.39
N GLY A 958 -37.56 -14.43 -4.35
CA GLY A 958 -36.12 -14.22 -4.46
C GLY A 958 -35.63 -13.13 -3.51
N ILE A 959 -35.99 -11.87 -3.79
CA ILE A 959 -35.64 -10.69 -2.98
C ILE A 959 -36.92 -9.92 -2.64
N TYR A 960 -37.15 -9.64 -1.36
CA TYR A 960 -38.33 -8.93 -0.86
C TYR A 960 -37.90 -7.71 -0.04
N ILE A 961 -38.35 -6.51 -0.41
CA ILE A 961 -38.23 -5.28 0.38
C ILE A 961 -39.63 -4.80 0.77
N LYS A 962 -39.81 -4.43 2.03
CA LYS A 962 -41.15 -4.25 2.60
C LYS A 962 -41.21 -3.25 3.75
N ASP A 963 -42.31 -2.52 3.81
CA ASP A 963 -42.67 -1.57 4.87
C ASP A 963 -41.62 -0.47 5.00
N LEU A 964 -41.69 0.50 4.09
CA LEU A 964 -40.86 1.72 4.05
C LEU A 964 -39.34 1.48 3.88
N GLY A 965 -38.94 0.44 3.13
CA GLY A 965 -37.53 0.18 2.81
C GLY A 965 -37.07 0.96 1.58
N ASP A 966 -36.38 2.07 1.80
CA ASP A 966 -36.11 3.08 0.77
C ASP A 966 -34.66 3.12 0.29
N HIS A 967 -34.42 3.63 -0.93
CA HIS A 967 -33.08 3.88 -1.50
C HIS A 967 -32.16 2.64 -1.59
N ASN A 968 -32.69 1.42 -1.53
CA ASN A 968 -31.89 0.20 -1.69
C ASN A 968 -31.53 -0.04 -3.16
N ILE A 969 -30.38 -0.64 -3.40
CA ILE A 969 -29.88 -1.01 -4.73
C ILE A 969 -29.89 -2.53 -4.85
N ILE A 970 -30.58 -3.05 -5.86
CA ILE A 970 -30.61 -4.48 -6.23
C ILE A 970 -29.95 -4.58 -7.61
N MET A 971 -28.69 -5.03 -7.68
CA MET A 971 -27.89 -4.98 -8.91
C MET A 971 -27.26 -6.31 -9.33
N ASN A 972 -27.32 -6.65 -10.62
CA ASN A 972 -26.58 -7.79 -11.21
C ASN A 972 -26.81 -9.15 -10.53
N ASN A 973 -27.97 -9.37 -9.89
CA ASN A 973 -28.29 -10.63 -9.22
C ASN A 973 -28.90 -11.64 -10.22
N ASN A 974 -28.59 -12.93 -10.05
CA ASN A 974 -29.22 -14.03 -10.75
C ASN A 974 -30.30 -14.67 -9.85
N ILE A 975 -31.57 -14.39 -10.15
CA ILE A 975 -32.71 -14.72 -9.30
C ILE A 975 -33.64 -15.64 -10.08
N SER A 976 -33.62 -16.95 -9.79
CA SER A 976 -34.44 -17.89 -10.56
C SER A 976 -35.02 -19.10 -9.85
N SER A 977 -36.13 -19.58 -10.40
CA SER A 977 -36.86 -20.76 -9.94
C SER A 977 -37.37 -20.67 -8.49
N ASN A 978 -37.50 -19.47 -7.92
CA ASN A 978 -38.09 -19.25 -6.61
C ASN A 978 -39.62 -19.43 -6.71
N MET A 979 -40.25 -19.96 -5.67
CA MET A 979 -41.68 -20.34 -5.71
C MET A 979 -42.66 -19.16 -5.76
N GLY A 980 -42.21 -17.96 -5.33
CA GLY A 980 -42.97 -16.71 -5.33
C GLY A 980 -42.41 -15.68 -6.32
N ASP A 981 -42.53 -14.39 -5.97
CA ASP A 981 -42.06 -13.27 -6.79
C ASP A 981 -40.51 -13.23 -6.82
N GLY A 982 -39.90 -12.97 -7.98
CA GLY A 982 -38.44 -12.88 -8.12
C GLY A 982 -37.87 -11.70 -7.33
N ILE A 983 -38.38 -10.49 -7.60
CA ILE A 983 -38.14 -9.29 -6.78
C ILE A 983 -39.49 -8.67 -6.41
N LEU A 984 -39.68 -8.29 -5.14
CA LEU A 984 -40.90 -7.66 -4.64
C LEU A 984 -40.58 -6.40 -3.82
N LEU A 985 -41.11 -5.25 -4.21
CA LEU A 985 -41.16 -4.00 -3.42
C LEU A 985 -42.59 -3.75 -2.92
N HIS A 986 -42.74 -3.34 -1.65
CA HIS A 986 -44.03 -3.42 -0.98
C HIS A 986 -44.23 -2.43 0.17
N TRP A 987 -45.46 -1.92 0.32
CA TRP A 987 -45.89 -1.09 1.45
C TRP A 987 -44.97 0.13 1.66
N GLY A 988 -44.97 1.05 0.70
CA GLY A 988 -44.23 2.31 0.82
C GLY A 988 -42.72 2.22 0.68
N SER A 989 -42.20 1.15 0.08
CA SER A 989 -40.76 1.02 -0.21
C SER A 989 -40.44 1.81 -1.48
N ASP A 990 -39.82 2.98 -1.32
CA ASP A 990 -39.68 4.03 -2.35
C ASP A 990 -38.23 4.24 -2.80
N ARG A 991 -38.04 4.81 -4.01
CA ARG A 991 -36.72 5.25 -4.53
C ARG A 991 -35.65 4.14 -4.60
N ASN A 992 -36.05 2.87 -4.62
CA ASN A 992 -35.15 1.75 -4.81
C ASN A 992 -34.74 1.63 -6.30
N ILE A 993 -33.54 1.12 -6.55
CA ILE A 993 -33.00 0.90 -7.90
C ILE A 993 -32.82 -0.60 -8.14
N ILE A 994 -33.50 -1.13 -9.14
CA ILE A 994 -33.41 -2.52 -9.58
C ILE A 994 -32.74 -2.53 -10.95
N THR A 995 -31.47 -2.94 -11.04
CA THR A 995 -30.69 -2.85 -12.29
C THR A 995 -29.85 -4.06 -12.65
N GLY A 996 -29.75 -4.41 -13.93
CA GLY A 996 -28.86 -5.49 -14.42
C GLY A 996 -29.21 -6.91 -13.94
N ASN A 997 -30.35 -7.13 -13.29
CA ASN A 997 -30.68 -8.44 -12.71
C ASN A 997 -31.24 -9.40 -13.76
N THR A 998 -30.90 -10.69 -13.62
CA THR A 998 -31.50 -11.79 -14.37
C THR A 998 -32.57 -12.46 -13.52
N VAL A 999 -33.85 -12.23 -13.83
CA VAL A 999 -35.01 -12.65 -13.02
C VAL A 999 -35.87 -13.65 -13.80
N THR A 1000 -35.68 -14.95 -13.57
CA THR A 1000 -36.25 -15.99 -14.45
C THR A 1000 -36.95 -17.17 -13.76
N ASN A 1001 -37.97 -17.74 -14.41
CA ASN A 1001 -38.66 -18.96 -13.94
C ASN A 1001 -39.29 -18.88 -12.54
N ASN A 1002 -39.49 -17.67 -11.99
CA ASN A 1002 -40.17 -17.45 -10.71
C ASN A 1002 -41.71 -17.42 -10.91
N GLN A 1003 -42.52 -17.20 -9.87
CA GLN A 1003 -43.97 -17.02 -10.04
C GLN A 1003 -44.25 -15.72 -10.83
N ASN A 1004 -43.81 -14.58 -10.31
CA ASN A 1004 -43.71 -13.32 -11.05
C ASN A 1004 -42.24 -12.90 -11.13
N GLY A 1005 -41.89 -12.06 -12.11
CA GLY A 1005 -40.54 -11.52 -12.22
C GLY A 1005 -40.27 -10.42 -11.17
N ILE A 1006 -40.61 -9.18 -11.50
CA ILE A 1006 -40.45 -8.00 -10.64
C ILE A 1006 -41.83 -7.44 -10.30
N VAL A 1007 -42.10 -7.18 -9.02
CA VAL A 1007 -43.41 -6.70 -8.53
C VAL A 1007 -43.22 -5.48 -7.63
N ILE A 1008 -44.00 -4.42 -7.87
CA ILE A 1008 -44.03 -3.20 -7.06
C ILE A 1008 -45.48 -2.93 -6.66
N ARG A 1009 -45.78 -2.82 -5.35
CA ARG A 1009 -47.17 -2.60 -4.93
C ARG A 1009 -47.39 -1.90 -3.58
N TYR A 1010 -48.59 -1.33 -3.46
CA TYR A 1010 -49.11 -0.65 -2.26
C TYR A 1010 -48.26 0.58 -1.86
N SER A 1011 -48.30 1.61 -2.71
CA SER A 1011 -47.59 2.89 -2.53
C SER A 1011 -46.09 2.82 -2.39
N SER A 1012 -45.47 1.76 -2.93
CA SER A 1012 -44.08 1.84 -3.38
C SER A 1012 -44.00 2.70 -4.64
N ASP A 1013 -43.41 3.88 -4.49
CA ASP A 1013 -43.38 4.97 -5.47
C ASP A 1013 -41.93 5.34 -5.86
N SER A 1014 -41.77 6.00 -7.00
CA SER A 1014 -40.48 6.58 -7.44
C SER A 1014 -39.30 5.60 -7.56
N ASN A 1015 -39.55 4.29 -7.71
CA ASN A 1015 -38.51 3.29 -7.91
C ASN A 1015 -38.08 3.23 -9.39
N ILE A 1016 -36.84 2.80 -9.64
CA ILE A 1016 -36.26 2.66 -10.99
C ILE A 1016 -36.03 1.17 -11.29
N VAL A 1017 -36.50 0.69 -12.43
CA VAL A 1017 -36.29 -0.68 -12.92
C VAL A 1017 -35.67 -0.59 -14.32
N THR A 1018 -34.39 -0.96 -14.46
CA THR A 1018 -33.66 -0.78 -15.73
C THR A 1018 -32.61 -1.86 -16.00
N ASN A 1019 -32.23 -2.12 -17.25
CA ASN A 1019 -31.23 -3.13 -17.62
C ASN A 1019 -31.49 -4.58 -17.12
N ASN A 1020 -32.71 -4.92 -16.66
CA ASN A 1020 -33.00 -6.26 -16.14
C ASN A 1020 -33.47 -7.21 -17.24
N THR A 1021 -33.03 -8.46 -17.20
CA THR A 1021 -33.58 -9.55 -18.02
C THR A 1021 -34.62 -10.32 -17.22
N VAL A 1022 -35.90 -10.06 -17.50
CA VAL A 1022 -37.06 -10.64 -16.80
C VAL A 1022 -37.76 -11.64 -17.72
N SER A 1023 -37.50 -12.94 -17.54
CA SER A 1023 -37.93 -13.93 -18.52
C SER A 1023 -38.48 -15.26 -17.98
N SER A 1024 -39.40 -15.87 -18.75
CA SER A 1024 -39.99 -17.18 -18.46
C SER A 1024 -40.68 -17.30 -17.08
N ASN A 1025 -41.13 -16.19 -16.49
CA ASN A 1025 -41.85 -16.21 -15.21
C ASN A 1025 -43.31 -16.68 -15.42
N ASN A 1026 -43.84 -17.43 -14.45
CA ASN A 1026 -45.05 -18.27 -14.62
C ASN A 1026 -46.39 -17.50 -14.66
N ASP A 1027 -46.43 -16.27 -14.14
CA ASP A 1027 -47.58 -15.37 -14.14
C ASP A 1027 -47.21 -14.06 -14.85
N THR A 1028 -46.79 -13.01 -14.15
CA THR A 1028 -46.44 -11.72 -14.76
C THR A 1028 -44.93 -11.44 -14.70
N GLY A 1029 -44.35 -10.90 -15.79
CA GLY A 1029 -42.96 -10.46 -15.85
C GLY A 1029 -42.70 -9.27 -14.94
N ILE A 1030 -43.20 -8.08 -15.29
CA ILE A 1030 -43.11 -6.87 -14.43
C ILE A 1030 -44.52 -6.38 -14.05
N SER A 1031 -44.82 -6.27 -12.75
CA SER A 1031 -46.18 -5.99 -12.26
C SER A 1031 -46.21 -4.83 -11.26
N LEU A 1032 -46.87 -3.72 -11.63
CA LEU A 1032 -47.12 -2.58 -10.77
C LEU A 1032 -48.60 -2.57 -10.37
N THR A 1033 -48.88 -2.66 -9.06
CA THR A 1033 -50.27 -2.84 -8.58
C THR A 1033 -50.65 -2.02 -7.37
N TRP A 1034 -51.90 -1.56 -7.35
CA TRP A 1034 -52.51 -0.98 -6.16
C TRP A 1034 -53.92 -1.48 -5.87
N VAL A 1035 -54.36 -1.21 -4.64
CA VAL A 1035 -55.70 -1.54 -4.12
C VAL A 1035 -56.27 -0.32 -3.40
N TYR A 1036 -57.54 0.00 -3.68
CA TYR A 1036 -58.24 1.24 -3.30
C TYR A 1036 -58.07 1.75 -1.86
N TYR A 1037 -57.79 0.87 -0.89
CA TYR A 1037 -57.65 1.23 0.52
C TYR A 1037 -56.21 1.57 0.97
N TRP A 1038 -55.20 1.29 0.14
CA TRP A 1038 -53.79 1.27 0.54
C TRP A 1038 -52.88 2.21 -0.27
N GLY A 1039 -53.48 3.05 -1.13
CA GLY A 1039 -52.76 3.99 -2.00
C GLY A 1039 -52.23 3.36 -3.30
N SER A 1040 -52.00 4.20 -4.31
CA SER A 1040 -51.44 3.83 -5.61
C SER A 1040 -49.93 3.64 -5.53
N SER A 1041 -49.36 2.75 -6.36
CA SER A 1041 -47.91 2.68 -6.62
C SER A 1041 -47.61 3.43 -7.92
N ASP A 1042 -47.18 4.68 -7.79
CA ASP A 1042 -47.09 5.68 -8.88
C ASP A 1042 -45.67 6.26 -9.01
N ASN A 1043 -45.41 6.93 -10.14
CA ASN A 1043 -44.14 7.60 -10.47
C ASN A 1043 -42.90 6.67 -10.55
N ASN A 1044 -43.09 5.36 -10.67
CA ASN A 1044 -41.99 4.42 -10.94
C ASN A 1044 -41.57 4.52 -12.42
N LEU A 1045 -40.28 4.30 -12.70
CA LEU A 1045 -39.67 4.42 -14.02
C LEU A 1045 -39.09 3.07 -14.47
N ILE A 1046 -39.61 2.52 -15.59
CA ILE A 1046 -39.30 1.18 -16.10
C ILE A 1046 -38.86 1.29 -17.57
N TYR A 1047 -37.57 1.16 -17.85
CA TYR A 1047 -37.01 1.32 -19.20
C TYR A 1047 -35.73 0.48 -19.34
N HIS A 1048 -35.34 0.11 -20.56
CA HIS A 1048 -34.18 -0.74 -20.85
C HIS A 1048 -34.27 -2.15 -20.23
N ASN A 1049 -35.46 -2.72 -20.07
CA ASN A 1049 -35.61 -4.09 -19.57
C ASN A 1049 -35.94 -5.08 -20.69
N ASN A 1050 -35.42 -6.29 -20.56
CA ASN A 1050 -35.67 -7.44 -21.42
C ASN A 1050 -36.84 -8.26 -20.88
N ILE A 1051 -38.04 -8.04 -21.40
CA ILE A 1051 -39.27 -8.66 -20.90
C ILE A 1051 -39.70 -9.77 -21.86
N VAL A 1052 -39.36 -11.02 -21.51
CA VAL A 1052 -39.28 -12.13 -22.50
C VAL A 1052 -39.96 -13.42 -22.03
N ASN A 1053 -40.92 -13.94 -22.80
CA ASN A 1053 -41.57 -15.24 -22.60
C ASN A 1053 -42.24 -15.44 -21.22
N ASN A 1054 -42.62 -14.36 -20.54
CA ASN A 1054 -43.43 -14.45 -19.32
C ASN A 1054 -44.88 -14.78 -19.70
N ALA A 1055 -45.64 -15.47 -18.85
CA ALA A 1055 -47.02 -15.85 -19.18
C ALA A 1055 -47.94 -14.63 -19.44
N LYS A 1056 -47.62 -13.51 -18.80
CA LYS A 1056 -48.01 -12.14 -19.12
C LYS A 1056 -46.76 -11.27 -19.00
N GLN A 1057 -46.45 -10.44 -20.00
CA GLN A 1057 -45.22 -9.64 -19.95
C GLN A 1057 -45.23 -8.62 -18.81
N ALA A 1058 -46.27 -7.80 -18.74
CA ALA A 1058 -46.39 -6.77 -17.73
C ALA A 1058 -47.83 -6.42 -17.35
N TYR A 1059 -47.99 -5.73 -16.23
CA TYR A 1059 -49.25 -5.20 -15.74
C TYR A 1059 -49.01 -3.90 -14.97
N ASP A 1060 -49.84 -2.87 -15.18
CA ASP A 1060 -49.71 -1.60 -14.47
C ASP A 1060 -51.06 -0.88 -14.36
N ASN A 1061 -51.65 -0.94 -13.17
CA ASN A 1061 -52.90 -0.21 -12.91
C ASN A 1061 -52.71 1.16 -12.24
N GLY A 1062 -51.47 1.65 -12.13
CA GLY A 1062 -51.10 2.94 -11.53
C GLY A 1062 -50.80 4.04 -12.56
N THR A 1063 -49.95 4.98 -12.17
CA THR A 1063 -49.46 6.11 -12.97
C THR A 1063 -47.93 6.03 -13.03
N ASN A 1064 -47.39 5.16 -13.89
CA ASN A 1064 -45.95 4.90 -14.00
C ASN A 1064 -45.44 5.13 -15.44
N SER A 1065 -44.14 5.33 -15.59
CA SER A 1065 -43.48 5.55 -16.88
C SER A 1065 -42.80 4.26 -17.35
N TRP A 1066 -43.14 3.79 -18.56
CA TRP A 1066 -42.56 2.59 -19.18
C TRP A 1066 -41.57 2.91 -20.32
N ASP A 1067 -41.16 4.17 -20.39
CA ASP A 1067 -40.08 4.68 -21.23
C ASP A 1067 -39.47 5.92 -20.57
N ASN A 1068 -38.23 6.25 -20.91
CA ASN A 1068 -37.58 7.51 -20.52
C ASN A 1068 -37.59 8.53 -21.68
N GLY A 1069 -38.69 8.57 -22.44
CA GLY A 1069 -38.88 9.46 -23.58
C GLY A 1069 -38.19 8.97 -24.87
N SER A 1070 -38.26 9.81 -25.91
CA SER A 1070 -37.92 9.40 -27.29
C SER A 1070 -36.43 9.30 -27.61
N VAL A 1071 -35.54 9.64 -26.68
CA VAL A 1071 -34.08 9.58 -26.85
C VAL A 1071 -33.57 8.29 -26.22
N ASP A 1072 -33.84 8.12 -24.93
CA ASP A 1072 -33.39 6.97 -24.18
C ASP A 1072 -34.24 5.72 -24.47
N GLY A 1073 -35.55 5.88 -24.68
CA GLY A 1073 -36.43 4.78 -25.10
C GLY A 1073 -37.12 4.01 -23.99
N GLY A 1074 -37.79 2.93 -24.40
CA GLY A 1074 -38.61 2.03 -23.59
C GLY A 1074 -37.94 0.71 -23.24
N ASN A 1075 -38.68 -0.39 -23.34
CA ASN A 1075 -38.25 -1.75 -23.03
C ASN A 1075 -38.29 -2.65 -24.28
N TYR A 1076 -37.65 -3.82 -24.22
CA TYR A 1076 -37.83 -4.87 -25.23
C TYR A 1076 -38.93 -5.85 -24.81
N TRP A 1077 -39.79 -6.20 -25.77
CA TRP A 1077 -40.99 -7.01 -25.57
C TRP A 1077 -41.06 -8.09 -26.65
N ASN A 1078 -40.79 -9.36 -26.30
CA ASN A 1078 -40.64 -10.41 -27.33
C ASN A 1078 -41.96 -10.85 -28.02
N ASP A 1079 -43.11 -10.32 -27.59
CA ASP A 1079 -44.44 -10.50 -28.20
C ASP A 1079 -44.96 -9.25 -28.92
N HIS A 1080 -44.18 -8.16 -28.94
CA HIS A 1080 -44.46 -6.94 -29.69
C HIS A 1080 -43.61 -6.83 -30.95
N ILE A 1081 -44.07 -6.06 -31.93
CA ILE A 1081 -43.30 -5.74 -33.13
C ILE A 1081 -43.38 -4.22 -33.33
N CYS A 1082 -42.29 -3.52 -33.02
CA CYS A 1082 -42.02 -2.14 -33.39
C CYS A 1082 -40.94 -2.09 -34.48
N THR A 1083 -40.53 -0.88 -34.89
CA THR A 1083 -39.32 -0.69 -35.71
C THR A 1083 -38.46 0.42 -35.12
N GLY A 1084 -37.15 0.18 -35.00
CA GLY A 1084 -36.15 1.10 -34.46
C GLY A 1084 -35.81 0.84 -33.00
N ASN A 1085 -34.57 1.22 -32.65
CA ASN A 1085 -33.97 1.09 -31.32
C ASN A 1085 -33.51 2.47 -30.84
N PRO A 1086 -34.30 3.20 -30.01
CA PRO A 1086 -35.71 2.95 -29.69
C PRO A 1086 -36.66 3.27 -30.84
N SER A 1087 -37.89 2.76 -30.77
CA SER A 1087 -38.88 3.06 -31.81
C SER A 1087 -39.37 4.51 -31.73
N ASN A 1088 -39.70 5.09 -32.88
CA ASN A 1088 -40.02 6.51 -33.06
C ASN A 1088 -41.38 6.97 -32.48
N GLY A 1089 -42.02 6.19 -31.61
CA GLY A 1089 -43.34 6.50 -31.04
C GLY A 1089 -44.54 6.06 -31.89
N SER A 1090 -44.33 5.48 -33.07
CA SER A 1090 -45.44 5.07 -33.95
C SER A 1090 -46.04 3.69 -33.62
N GLN A 1091 -45.34 2.87 -32.84
CA GLN A 1091 -45.74 1.51 -32.45
C GLN A 1091 -45.59 1.29 -30.93
N PRO A 1092 -46.32 2.06 -30.09
CA PRO A 1092 -46.25 1.91 -28.64
C PRO A 1092 -46.77 0.54 -28.18
N TYR A 1093 -46.27 0.06 -27.04
CA TYR A 1093 -46.77 -1.14 -26.38
C TYR A 1093 -47.71 -0.77 -25.23
N CYS A 1094 -48.99 -1.11 -25.38
CA CYS A 1094 -50.04 -0.80 -24.39
C CYS A 1094 -50.36 -2.04 -23.55
N MET A 1095 -49.97 -2.03 -22.27
CA MET A 1095 -50.21 -3.15 -21.35
C MET A 1095 -51.66 -3.21 -20.88
N ASP A 1096 -52.23 -2.07 -20.50
CA ASP A 1096 -53.66 -1.93 -20.23
C ASP A 1096 -54.20 -0.51 -20.49
N LYS A 1097 -54.97 0.07 -19.55
CA LYS A 1097 -55.58 1.40 -19.67
C LYS A 1097 -54.69 2.56 -19.21
N GLN A 1098 -53.61 2.29 -18.47
CA GLN A 1098 -52.76 3.34 -17.90
C GLN A 1098 -51.27 3.14 -18.20
N GLY A 1099 -50.75 1.91 -18.13
CA GLY A 1099 -49.37 1.61 -18.55
C GLY A 1099 -49.20 1.56 -20.07
N VAL A 1100 -48.35 2.44 -20.62
CA VAL A 1100 -47.94 2.48 -22.03
C VAL A 1100 -46.43 2.75 -22.11
N ASP A 1101 -45.72 1.86 -22.81
CA ASP A 1101 -44.37 2.13 -23.31
C ASP A 1101 -44.51 2.80 -24.69
N HIS A 1102 -44.11 4.07 -24.80
CA HIS A 1102 -44.24 4.81 -26.05
C HIS A 1102 -43.13 4.49 -27.05
N HIS A 1103 -41.98 4.04 -26.57
CA HIS A 1103 -40.73 3.95 -27.33
C HIS A 1103 -40.07 2.56 -27.21
N PRO A 1104 -40.80 1.44 -27.38
CA PRO A 1104 -40.25 0.10 -27.22
C PRO A 1104 -39.14 -0.18 -28.23
N PHE A 1105 -38.21 -1.06 -27.87
CA PHE A 1105 -37.08 -1.51 -28.68
C PHE A 1105 -37.46 -2.69 -29.59
N GLU A 1106 -36.92 -2.69 -30.82
CA GLU A 1106 -37.07 -3.78 -31.79
C GLU A 1106 -36.18 -4.99 -31.43
N ASP A 1107 -35.00 -4.73 -30.85
CA ASP A 1107 -34.02 -5.74 -30.45
C ASP A 1107 -33.83 -5.85 -28.93
N MET A 1108 -33.46 -7.06 -28.49
CA MET A 1108 -33.21 -7.45 -27.10
C MET A 1108 -32.14 -6.60 -26.41
N ASP A 1109 -31.14 -6.16 -27.17
CA ASP A 1109 -30.02 -5.36 -26.68
C ASP A 1109 -30.07 -3.93 -27.24
N GLY A 1110 -31.22 -3.49 -27.77
CA GLY A 1110 -31.33 -2.27 -28.57
C GLY A 1110 -31.04 -0.96 -27.83
N TRP A 1111 -31.03 -0.96 -26.50
CA TRP A 1111 -30.59 0.19 -25.68
C TRP A 1111 -29.13 0.13 -25.27
N LEU A 1112 -28.49 -1.04 -25.38
CA LEU A 1112 -27.04 -1.08 -25.29
C LEU A 1112 -26.51 -0.36 -26.54
N PRO A 1113 -25.44 0.44 -26.43
CA PRO A 1113 -24.77 0.94 -27.62
C PRO A 1113 -24.41 -0.26 -28.50
N GLN A 1114 -24.79 -0.21 -29.78
CA GLN A 1114 -24.52 -1.30 -30.71
C GLN A 1114 -23.03 -1.67 -30.62
N LYS A 1115 -22.69 -2.96 -30.49
CA LYS A 1115 -21.28 -3.37 -30.42
C LYS A 1115 -20.51 -2.83 -31.65
N GLY A 1116 -19.47 -2.07 -31.39
CA GLY A 1116 -18.70 -1.35 -32.41
C GLY A 1116 -19.28 -0.03 -32.93
N ASP A 1117 -20.42 0.44 -32.45
CA ASP A 1117 -20.89 1.84 -32.58
C ASP A 1117 -20.66 2.54 -31.23
N LEU A 1118 -19.58 3.31 -31.16
CA LEU A 1118 -19.10 3.95 -29.94
C LEU A 1118 -19.41 5.44 -29.90
N ASN A 1119 -20.07 5.94 -30.95
CA ASN A 1119 -20.55 7.31 -31.04
C ASN A 1119 -22.10 7.40 -30.98
N SER A 1120 -22.78 6.26 -31.08
CA SER A 1120 -24.23 6.08 -31.02
C SER A 1120 -24.98 6.78 -32.16
N ASP A 1121 -24.42 6.78 -33.37
CA ASP A 1121 -25.11 7.27 -34.59
C ASP A 1121 -25.88 6.18 -35.35
N GLY A 1122 -25.79 4.92 -34.91
CA GLY A 1122 -26.44 3.75 -35.51
C GLY A 1122 -25.65 3.12 -36.65
N TYR A 1123 -24.37 3.46 -36.81
CA TYR A 1123 -23.49 2.89 -37.83
C TYR A 1123 -22.12 2.53 -37.26
N ILE A 1124 -21.64 1.31 -37.56
CA ILE A 1124 -20.25 0.93 -37.27
C ILE A 1124 -19.35 1.58 -38.33
N THR A 1125 -18.52 2.54 -37.94
CA THR A 1125 -17.67 3.31 -38.86
C THR A 1125 -16.18 3.30 -38.45
N PRO A 1126 -15.26 3.82 -39.29
CA PRO A 1126 -13.88 4.04 -38.88
C PRO A 1126 -13.71 5.08 -37.76
N ALA A 1127 -14.75 5.87 -37.44
CA ALA A 1127 -14.73 6.76 -36.27
C ALA A 1127 -14.83 5.95 -34.98
N ASP A 1128 -15.67 4.92 -34.95
CA ASP A 1128 -15.85 4.01 -33.81
C ASP A 1128 -14.60 3.17 -33.57
N ALA A 1129 -13.97 2.70 -34.64
CA ALA A 1129 -12.66 2.08 -34.55
C ALA A 1129 -11.59 3.02 -33.94
N ALA A 1130 -11.67 4.33 -34.21
CA ALA A 1130 -10.78 5.31 -33.60
C ALA A 1130 -11.11 5.58 -32.12
N ILE A 1131 -12.39 5.54 -31.74
CA ILE A 1131 -12.83 5.62 -30.33
C ILE A 1131 -12.37 4.36 -29.58
N ALA A 1132 -12.54 3.16 -30.15
CA ALA A 1132 -12.07 1.90 -29.59
C ALA A 1132 -10.54 1.90 -29.43
N LEU A 1133 -9.80 2.41 -30.42
CA LEU A 1133 -8.34 2.54 -30.33
C LEU A 1133 -7.91 3.55 -29.26
N HIS A 1134 -8.72 4.58 -29.02
CA HIS A 1134 -8.49 5.55 -27.94
C HIS A 1134 -8.78 4.96 -26.56
N LEU A 1135 -9.87 4.18 -26.41
CA LEU A 1135 -10.18 3.41 -25.21
C LEU A 1135 -9.06 2.39 -24.90
N ALA A 1136 -8.60 1.66 -25.93
CA ALA A 1136 -7.47 0.73 -25.82
C ALA A 1136 -6.14 1.42 -25.46
N ALA A 1137 -5.91 2.64 -25.95
CA ALA A 1137 -4.72 3.42 -25.61
C ALA A 1137 -4.78 4.05 -24.19
N THR A 1138 -5.99 4.18 -23.61
CA THR A 1138 -6.21 4.76 -22.28
C THR A 1138 -6.47 3.71 -21.19
N GLY A 1139 -6.71 2.44 -21.56
CA GLY A 1139 -7.10 1.38 -20.64
C GLY A 1139 -8.53 1.52 -20.10
N ALA A 1140 -9.35 2.35 -20.73
CA ALA A 1140 -10.75 2.55 -20.36
C ALA A 1140 -11.62 1.42 -20.93
N HIS A 1141 -12.44 0.80 -20.08
CA HIS A 1141 -13.35 -0.28 -20.48
C HIS A 1141 -14.71 0.28 -20.93
N ASN A 1142 -15.30 -0.35 -21.94
CA ASN A 1142 -16.62 -0.07 -22.47
C ASN A 1142 -17.14 -1.33 -23.19
N ASP A 1143 -18.30 -1.83 -22.76
CA ASP A 1143 -18.86 -3.12 -23.18
C ASP A 1143 -19.23 -3.19 -24.67
N ALA A 1144 -19.50 -2.04 -25.30
CA ALA A 1144 -19.74 -1.92 -26.73
C ALA A 1144 -18.42 -1.84 -27.53
N ALA A 1145 -17.32 -1.43 -26.89
CA ALA A 1145 -15.99 -1.35 -27.48
C ALA A 1145 -15.20 -2.66 -27.35
N ASP A 1146 -15.44 -3.45 -26.30
CA ASP A 1146 -14.95 -4.84 -26.21
C ASP A 1146 -15.79 -5.73 -27.13
N VAL A 1147 -15.32 -5.90 -28.35
CA VAL A 1147 -15.95 -6.74 -29.38
C VAL A 1147 -15.30 -8.11 -29.50
N SER A 1148 -14.14 -8.31 -28.86
CA SER A 1148 -13.49 -9.61 -28.76
C SER A 1148 -14.06 -10.48 -27.63
N GLY A 1149 -14.63 -9.86 -26.60
CA GLY A 1149 -15.25 -10.50 -25.45
C GLY A 1149 -14.24 -11.07 -24.45
N ASP A 1150 -13.11 -10.38 -24.24
CA ASP A 1150 -12.06 -10.77 -23.29
C ASP A 1150 -12.00 -9.90 -22.02
N ASP A 1151 -13.06 -9.11 -21.78
CA ASP A 1151 -13.23 -8.13 -20.71
C ASP A 1151 -12.18 -6.99 -20.77
N SER A 1152 -11.53 -6.76 -21.93
CA SER A 1152 -10.55 -5.69 -22.16
C SER A 1152 -10.73 -5.02 -23.51
N VAL A 1153 -10.77 -3.67 -23.53
CA VAL A 1153 -10.76 -2.93 -24.81
C VAL A 1153 -9.32 -2.83 -25.28
N THR A 1154 -8.98 -3.47 -26.41
CA THR A 1154 -7.62 -3.52 -26.93
C THR A 1154 -7.53 -3.03 -28.39
N SER A 1155 -6.31 -2.99 -28.94
CA SER A 1155 -6.11 -2.71 -30.36
C SER A 1155 -6.66 -3.81 -31.29
N LEU A 1156 -6.97 -5.01 -30.76
CA LEU A 1156 -7.67 -6.06 -31.49
C LEU A 1156 -9.13 -5.67 -31.73
N ASP A 1157 -9.80 -5.14 -30.72
CA ASP A 1157 -11.19 -4.71 -30.77
C ASP A 1157 -11.37 -3.55 -31.75
N ALA A 1158 -10.48 -2.55 -31.66
CA ALA A 1158 -10.43 -1.46 -32.63
C ALA A 1158 -10.21 -1.95 -34.07
N LEU A 1159 -9.42 -3.01 -34.26
CA LEU A 1159 -9.21 -3.63 -35.58
C LEU A 1159 -10.46 -4.40 -36.06
N MET A 1160 -11.17 -5.09 -35.16
CA MET A 1160 -12.41 -5.79 -35.47
C MET A 1160 -13.50 -4.79 -35.88
N ILE A 1161 -13.69 -3.72 -35.11
CA ILE A 1161 -14.61 -2.62 -35.42
C ILE A 1161 -14.25 -1.99 -36.77
N LEU A 1162 -12.96 -1.77 -37.06
CA LEU A 1162 -12.53 -1.24 -38.36
C LEU A 1162 -12.80 -2.20 -39.54
N GLN A 1163 -12.71 -3.51 -39.31
CA GLN A 1163 -13.01 -4.52 -40.33
C GLN A 1163 -14.52 -4.65 -40.59
N ALA A 1164 -15.34 -4.53 -39.55
CA ALA A 1164 -16.79 -4.48 -39.66
C ALA A 1164 -17.29 -3.21 -40.35
N ALA A 1165 -16.72 -2.05 -40.01
CA ALA A 1165 -16.93 -0.77 -40.71
C ALA A 1165 -16.55 -0.80 -42.20
N ALA A 1166 -15.80 -1.81 -42.63
CA ALA A 1166 -15.40 -2.04 -44.01
C ALA A 1166 -16.11 -3.25 -44.66
N GLU A 1167 -17.20 -3.75 -44.07
CA GLU A 1167 -18.01 -4.90 -44.51
C GLU A 1167 -17.21 -6.23 -44.66
N ASN A 1168 -16.08 -6.37 -43.97
CA ASN A 1168 -15.24 -7.59 -44.05
C ASN A 1168 -15.57 -8.65 -42.99
N MET A 1169 -16.31 -8.28 -41.94
CA MET A 1169 -16.81 -9.18 -40.90
C MET A 1169 -18.07 -8.60 -40.24
N GLU A 1170 -18.82 -9.45 -39.53
CA GLU A 1170 -19.86 -9.04 -38.57
C GLU A 1170 -19.24 -9.10 -37.15
N LEU A 1171 -19.75 -8.29 -36.22
CA LEU A 1171 -19.33 -8.22 -34.80
C LEU A 1171 -20.29 -9.01 -33.90
#